data_AF-A0A410E1E4-F1
#
_entry.id   AF-A0A410E1E4-F1
#
_cell.length_a   1.000
_cell.length_b   1.000
_cell.length_c   1.000
_cell.angle_alpha   90.00
_cell.angle_beta   90.00
_cell.angle_gamma   90.00
#
_symmetry.space_group_name_H-M   'P 1'
#
loop_
_entity.id
_entity.type
_entity.pdbx_description
1 polymer ?
#
loop_
_entity_poly.entity_id
_entity_poly.type
_entity_poly.pdbx_seq_one_letter_code
_entity_poly.pdbx_strand_id
1 'polypeptide(L)'
;MGIFFLIMLITLAFQNVKAYAISIGVTSLTTDRQSAKVGEIVKINASATGTKNLLYKFSIYDGARWYTLQDYSSKTSTQWQPYRPATQKIKVEVKDRYSKTISTAYKQINFEVYSTVKAESISSSISSPVTVNTSVKFTANINLPNGVLYRYYIYDGQNWSMVRDYTYDKTYTWIPSKEGKYRVKVDIKQANSLRNPDTSIETSYEVKSSTATISNIAFDKATPALVNTPITITAMGGGTSSILYKFMVNNGTGWVTLRDYSADNKFIWNPTEGSSYTVRVQVKAQGSTSEFENFLEKTFVIARLPQVQQISTNLASPRRLGNTIIISSKAVDGISSLYRYLINDGSQWVLVNDYSANSTYTWIPSKEGKYKIKVDVKDISSKNIYDGSKEIDFEILRYGSISYTNTNITLDSFVNSQMGLASKAQTWSSGNWIDATRDQVKYYADPNNFITDYGVYQFLKLNYVDGITVEDLNNVLLGKGVLEGKGASFIQAGKTYNVNPVYLVAHSLLETGNGTSALATGITVSQVHEIFGNIGSKLIPVSTPMKVYNVYGVGAYDSNPDLWGSENAYEQGWFTVDQAIVGGAKFISQSYINSTTYNQNTLYKMRWDIGTIYRSPNTLYAHQYATDVGWAYKQSQIMKNIILKMKNSMFYYEIPKFN
;
A
#
# COMPACT_ATOMS: atom_id res chain seq x y z
N MET A 1 -156.23 -63.72 20.78
CA MET A 1 -155.89 -64.51 21.99
C MET A 1 -154.44 -64.13 22.33
N GLY A 2 -154.19 -63.03 23.04
CA GLY A 2 -154.13 -62.94 24.50
C GLY A 2 -152.69 -62.57 24.87
N ILE A 3 -152.34 -61.28 24.92
CA ILE A 3 -152.14 -60.48 26.15
C ILE A 3 -151.30 -61.19 27.22
N PHE A 4 -150.06 -60.73 27.39
CA PHE A 4 -149.38 -60.48 28.67
C PHE A 4 -148.17 -59.55 28.37
N PHE A 5 -148.33 -58.22 28.41
CA PHE A 5 -148.12 -57.31 29.55
C PHE A 5 -146.68 -57.21 30.09
N LEU A 6 -146.12 -56.01 29.91
CA LEU A 6 -145.28 -55.23 30.84
C LEU A 6 -143.75 -55.49 30.90
N ILE A 7 -143.01 -54.37 30.91
CA ILE A 7 -141.54 -54.16 30.87
C ILE A 7 -141.02 -54.14 29.42
N MET A 8 -140.86 -53.00 28.74
CA MET A 8 -140.10 -51.83 29.17
C MET A 8 -140.55 -50.57 28.40
N LEU A 9 -141.32 -49.70 29.06
CA LEU A 9 -141.27 -48.27 28.77
C LEU A 9 -139.85 -47.76 29.10
N ILE A 10 -139.41 -46.72 28.38
CA ILE A 10 -138.08 -46.06 28.39
C ILE A 10 -137.10 -46.66 27.37
N THR A 11 -137.29 -46.25 26.12
CA THR A 11 -136.25 -45.76 25.19
C THR A 11 -136.98 -45.28 23.93
N LEU A 12 -137.97 -44.38 24.05
CA LEU A 12 -137.72 -42.94 23.92
C LEU A 12 -136.38 -42.64 23.21
N ALA A 13 -136.52 -42.32 21.92
CA ALA A 13 -135.71 -41.36 21.18
C ALA A 13 -134.20 -41.45 21.37
N PHE A 14 -133.47 -42.16 20.50
CA PHE A 14 -132.14 -41.76 19.99
C PHE A 14 -131.69 -42.68 18.82
N GLN A 15 -132.52 -42.84 17.78
CA GLN A 15 -132.04 -43.27 16.45
C GLN A 15 -132.21 -42.11 15.48
N ASN A 16 -131.29 -41.14 15.62
CA ASN A 16 -130.85 -40.14 14.62
C ASN A 16 -130.15 -38.98 15.35
N VAL A 17 -129.15 -39.28 16.17
CA VAL A 17 -128.10 -38.27 16.41
C VAL A 17 -127.14 -38.43 15.24
N LYS A 18 -127.24 -37.54 14.24
CA LYS A 18 -126.03 -37.12 13.53
C LYS A 18 -125.08 -36.68 14.63
N ALA A 19 -124.11 -37.52 14.98
CA ALA A 19 -122.99 -37.07 15.78
C ALA A 19 -122.35 -35.98 14.95
N TYR A 20 -122.64 -34.72 15.28
CA TYR A 20 -121.88 -33.60 14.78
C TYR A 20 -120.44 -33.93 15.13
N ALA A 21 -119.63 -34.26 14.11
CA ALA A 21 -118.20 -34.41 14.29
C ALA A 21 -117.73 -33.09 14.89
N ILE A 22 -117.38 -33.09 16.18
CA ILE A 22 -116.86 -31.91 16.84
C ILE A 22 -115.56 -31.59 16.11
N SER A 23 -115.53 -30.49 15.37
CA SER A 23 -114.35 -30.08 14.63
C SER A 23 -113.22 -29.79 15.62
N ILE A 24 -112.10 -30.48 15.44
CA ILE A 24 -110.89 -30.20 16.21
C ILE A 24 -110.29 -28.92 15.64
N GLY A 25 -109.98 -27.95 16.50
CA GLY A 25 -109.37 -26.69 16.09
C GLY A 25 -108.27 -26.28 17.08
N VAL A 26 -107.07 -25.98 16.59
CA VAL A 26 -105.99 -25.45 17.44
C VAL A 26 -106.26 -23.97 17.70
N THR A 27 -106.67 -23.63 18.92
CA THR A 27 -107.02 -22.26 19.31
C THR A 27 -105.77 -21.42 19.57
N SER A 28 -104.73 -21.99 20.20
CA SER A 28 -103.45 -21.31 20.40
C SER A 28 -102.23 -22.21 20.20
N LEU A 29 -101.15 -21.60 19.73
CA LEU A 29 -99.79 -22.12 19.80
C LEU A 29 -98.93 -20.93 20.20
N THR A 30 -98.40 -20.96 21.42
CA THR A 30 -97.63 -19.87 21.99
C THR A 30 -96.32 -20.39 22.55
N THR A 31 -95.34 -19.50 22.58
CA THR A 31 -94.08 -19.69 23.28
C THR A 31 -94.01 -18.70 24.44
N ASP A 32 -93.21 -19.01 25.44
CA ASP A 32 -92.97 -18.11 26.58
C ASP A 32 -92.12 -16.87 26.22
N ARG A 33 -91.61 -16.80 25.00
CA ARG A 33 -90.86 -15.67 24.42
C ARG A 33 -90.97 -15.65 22.90
N GLN A 34 -90.57 -14.56 22.25
CA GLN A 34 -90.65 -14.42 20.77
C GLN A 34 -89.38 -14.86 20.04
N SER A 35 -88.24 -14.92 20.74
CA SER A 35 -86.95 -15.39 20.23
C SER A 35 -86.12 -15.97 21.37
N ALA A 36 -85.11 -16.76 21.04
CA ALA A 36 -84.20 -17.33 22.04
C ALA A 36 -82.78 -17.43 21.50
N LYS A 37 -81.77 -17.36 22.36
CA LYS A 37 -80.41 -17.68 21.94
C LYS A 37 -80.23 -19.20 21.84
N VAL A 38 -79.23 -19.64 21.08
CA VAL A 38 -78.85 -21.07 21.03
C VAL A 38 -78.61 -21.61 22.44
N GLY A 39 -79.21 -22.76 22.76
CA GLY A 39 -79.12 -23.44 24.05
C GLY A 39 -80.13 -22.97 25.10
N GLU A 40 -80.98 -21.98 24.81
CA GLU A 40 -81.96 -21.48 25.78
C GLU A 40 -83.29 -22.23 25.69
N ILE A 41 -83.82 -22.73 26.82
CA ILE A 41 -85.04 -23.56 26.83
C ILE A 41 -86.27 -22.69 26.57
N VAL A 42 -86.98 -22.95 25.48
CA VAL A 42 -88.25 -22.34 25.08
C VAL A 42 -89.41 -23.23 25.51
N LYS A 43 -90.37 -22.67 26.24
CA LYS A 43 -91.60 -23.41 26.62
C LYS A 43 -92.66 -23.18 25.55
N ILE A 44 -93.18 -24.27 24.99
CA ILE A 44 -94.19 -24.26 23.94
C ILE A 44 -95.50 -24.75 24.55
N ASN A 45 -96.57 -23.98 24.39
CA ASN A 45 -97.90 -24.32 24.85
C ASN A 45 -98.87 -24.30 23.68
N ALA A 46 -99.81 -25.24 23.66
CA ALA A 46 -100.90 -25.25 22.70
C ALA A 46 -102.23 -25.51 23.41
N SER A 47 -103.28 -24.94 22.84
CA SER A 47 -104.64 -25.26 23.23
C SER A 47 -105.46 -25.59 21.98
N ALA A 48 -106.41 -26.50 22.13
CA ALA A 48 -107.32 -26.87 21.06
C ALA A 48 -108.74 -27.08 21.61
N THR A 49 -109.73 -26.79 20.79
CA THR A 49 -111.14 -27.11 21.02
C THR A 49 -111.47 -28.42 20.30
N GLY A 50 -112.44 -29.16 20.82
CA GLY A 50 -112.78 -30.47 20.29
C GLY A 50 -113.43 -31.39 21.31
N THR A 51 -113.18 -32.68 21.15
CA THR A 51 -113.56 -33.72 22.11
C THR A 51 -112.73 -33.66 23.40
N LYS A 52 -113.11 -34.44 24.42
CA LYS A 52 -112.33 -34.56 25.68
C LYS A 52 -111.03 -35.38 25.53
N ASN A 53 -110.75 -36.00 24.38
CA ASN A 53 -109.69 -37.00 24.19
C ASN A 53 -108.60 -36.55 23.21
N LEU A 54 -108.16 -35.29 23.29
CA LEU A 54 -107.17 -34.72 22.37
C LEU A 54 -105.73 -35.18 22.69
N LEU A 55 -104.97 -35.45 21.64
CA LEU A 55 -103.54 -35.75 21.66
C LEU A 55 -102.78 -34.69 20.83
N TYR A 56 -101.65 -34.21 21.37
CA TYR A 56 -100.82 -33.15 20.80
C TYR A 56 -99.44 -33.69 20.41
N LYS A 57 -99.01 -33.37 19.20
CA LYS A 57 -97.66 -33.63 18.68
C LYS A 57 -96.98 -32.30 18.37
N PHE A 58 -95.79 -32.08 18.92
CA PHE A 58 -94.98 -30.89 18.67
C PHE A 58 -93.79 -31.25 17.78
N SER A 59 -93.59 -30.49 16.71
CA SER A 59 -92.47 -30.66 15.78
C SER A 59 -91.77 -29.34 15.54
N ILE A 60 -90.45 -29.39 15.35
CA ILE A 60 -89.60 -28.24 15.04
C ILE A 60 -89.02 -28.43 13.65
N TYR A 61 -89.12 -27.41 12.81
CA TYR A 61 -88.29 -27.28 11.62
C TYR A 61 -87.07 -26.48 11.98
N ASP A 62 -85.91 -27.13 12.00
CA ASP A 62 -84.66 -26.49 12.42
C ASP A 62 -84.09 -25.54 11.36
N GLY A 63 -84.69 -25.46 10.17
CA GLY A 63 -84.17 -24.76 8.98
C GLY A 63 -83.73 -25.71 7.86
N ALA A 64 -83.63 -27.01 8.13
CA ALA A 64 -83.22 -28.04 7.16
C ALA A 64 -84.16 -29.25 7.17
N ARG A 65 -84.61 -29.68 8.36
CA ARG A 65 -85.52 -30.82 8.50
C ARG A 65 -86.54 -30.59 9.61
N TRP A 66 -87.67 -31.26 9.47
CA TRP A 66 -88.63 -31.41 10.57
C TRP A 66 -88.18 -32.54 11.48
N TYR A 67 -88.24 -32.32 12.80
CA TYR A 67 -88.11 -33.39 13.78
C TYR A 67 -89.21 -33.28 14.84
N THR A 68 -89.62 -34.42 15.36
CA THR A 68 -90.63 -34.49 16.43
C THR A 68 -89.95 -34.20 17.76
N LEU A 69 -90.43 -33.17 18.46
CA LEU A 69 -90.00 -32.83 19.81
C LEU A 69 -90.80 -33.60 20.86
N GLN A 70 -92.09 -33.79 20.59
CA GLN A 70 -93.00 -34.60 21.40
C GLN A 70 -94.00 -35.27 20.45
N ASP A 71 -94.13 -36.59 20.49
CA ASP A 71 -95.16 -37.29 19.72
C ASP A 71 -96.54 -37.22 20.40
N TYR A 72 -97.60 -37.67 19.72
CA TYR A 72 -98.98 -37.56 20.19
C TYR A 72 -99.17 -38.03 21.63
N SER A 73 -99.45 -37.09 22.53
CA SER A 73 -99.77 -37.36 23.94
C SER A 73 -100.81 -36.37 24.47
N SER A 74 -101.38 -36.62 25.64
CA SER A 74 -102.30 -35.67 26.28
C SER A 74 -101.62 -34.41 26.82
N LYS A 75 -100.29 -34.26 26.69
CA LYS A 75 -99.55 -33.08 27.14
C LYS A 75 -99.76 -31.92 26.17
N THR A 76 -100.36 -30.85 26.67
CA THR A 76 -100.62 -29.60 25.93
C THR A 76 -99.40 -28.68 25.85
N SER A 77 -98.27 -29.05 26.46
CA SER A 77 -97.05 -28.26 26.47
C SER A 77 -95.81 -29.13 26.36
N THR A 78 -94.72 -28.53 25.87
CA THR A 78 -93.40 -29.15 25.77
C THR A 78 -92.29 -28.09 25.94
N GLN A 79 -91.05 -28.54 26.03
CA GLN A 79 -89.86 -27.69 26.13
C GLN A 79 -88.93 -27.98 24.96
N TRP A 80 -88.39 -26.93 24.37
CA TRP A 80 -87.48 -27.01 23.24
C TRP A 80 -86.20 -26.24 23.54
N GLN A 81 -85.04 -26.87 23.30
CA GLN A 81 -83.75 -26.20 23.37
C GLN A 81 -83.18 -26.07 21.96
N PRO A 82 -83.17 -24.87 21.35
CA PRO A 82 -82.62 -24.66 20.02
C PRO A 82 -81.13 -24.92 20.03
N TYR A 83 -80.63 -25.69 19.06
CA TYR A 83 -79.21 -26.05 19.00
C TYR A 83 -78.44 -25.29 17.90
N ARG A 84 -79.13 -24.49 17.07
CA ARG A 84 -78.50 -23.70 16.01
C ARG A 84 -79.27 -22.40 15.73
N PRO A 85 -78.57 -21.32 15.35
CA PRO A 85 -79.21 -20.05 15.06
C PRO A 85 -79.82 -20.07 13.66
N ALA A 86 -81.13 -19.81 13.58
CA ALA A 86 -81.93 -19.73 12.36
C ALA A 86 -83.34 -19.21 12.71
N THR A 87 -84.07 -18.71 11.71
CA THR A 87 -85.53 -18.63 11.81
C THR A 87 -86.12 -20.03 11.68
N GLN A 88 -86.60 -20.58 12.79
CA GLN A 88 -87.14 -21.94 12.88
C GLN A 88 -88.67 -21.91 12.85
N LYS A 89 -89.31 -23.07 12.64
CA LYS A 89 -90.78 -23.19 12.70
C LYS A 89 -91.19 -24.17 13.77
N ILE A 90 -92.14 -23.77 14.61
CA ILE A 90 -92.76 -24.62 15.63
C ILE A 90 -94.14 -25.00 15.13
N LYS A 91 -94.43 -26.30 15.04
CA LYS A 91 -95.74 -26.83 14.63
C LYS A 91 -96.33 -27.67 15.75
N VAL A 92 -97.62 -27.48 16.02
CA VAL A 92 -98.42 -28.42 16.83
C VAL A 92 -99.49 -29.06 15.96
N GLU A 93 -99.63 -30.37 16.06
CA GLU A 93 -100.67 -31.17 15.40
C GLU A 93 -101.54 -31.83 16.48
N VAL A 94 -102.86 -31.71 16.34
CA VAL A 94 -103.83 -32.20 17.32
C VAL A 94 -104.81 -33.17 16.67
N LYS A 95 -105.02 -34.31 17.32
CA LYS A 95 -106.00 -35.33 16.90
C LYS A 95 -106.80 -35.85 18.09
N ASP A 96 -107.97 -36.43 17.84
CA ASP A 96 -108.69 -37.21 18.84
C ASP A 96 -108.10 -38.63 18.93
N ARG A 97 -108.03 -39.19 20.15
CA ARG A 97 -107.45 -40.52 20.44
C ARG A 97 -108.16 -41.68 19.74
N TYR A 98 -109.47 -41.58 19.50
CA TYR A 98 -110.35 -42.65 19.04
C TYR A 98 -110.86 -42.43 17.61
N SER A 99 -110.55 -41.30 16.97
CA SER A 99 -111.00 -41.03 15.60
C SER A 99 -110.40 -42.01 14.59
N LYS A 100 -111.26 -42.71 13.84
CA LYS A 100 -110.88 -43.63 12.73
C LYS A 100 -110.58 -42.88 11.42
N THR A 101 -110.98 -41.62 11.30
CA THR A 101 -110.64 -40.70 10.20
C THR A 101 -109.72 -39.60 10.73
N ILE A 102 -108.62 -39.32 10.01
CA ILE A 102 -107.56 -38.38 10.42
C ILE A 102 -108.05 -36.94 10.25
N SER A 103 -108.94 -36.45 11.11
CA SER A 103 -109.20 -35.02 11.23
C SER A 103 -108.12 -34.40 12.13
N THR A 104 -106.93 -34.15 11.58
CA THR A 104 -105.86 -33.45 12.30
C THR A 104 -105.97 -31.95 12.06
N ALA A 105 -106.03 -31.17 13.14
CA ALA A 105 -105.83 -29.72 13.08
C ALA A 105 -104.37 -29.39 13.41
N TYR A 106 -103.80 -28.37 12.78
CA TYR A 106 -102.46 -27.91 13.10
C TYR A 106 -102.37 -26.39 13.16
N LYS A 107 -101.37 -25.90 13.89
CA LYS A 107 -100.95 -24.50 13.89
C LYS A 107 -99.44 -24.44 13.88
N GLN A 108 -98.90 -23.40 13.23
CA GLN A 108 -97.47 -23.20 13.13
C GLN A 108 -97.12 -21.73 13.38
N ILE A 109 -95.97 -21.49 14.02
CA ILE A 109 -95.38 -20.17 14.20
C ILE A 109 -93.91 -20.19 13.77
N ASN A 110 -93.40 -19.05 13.29
CA ASN A 110 -91.96 -18.84 13.14
C ASN A 110 -91.37 -18.46 14.50
N PHE A 111 -90.13 -18.87 14.76
CA PHE A 111 -89.41 -18.58 15.99
C PHE A 111 -87.96 -18.26 15.69
N GLU A 112 -87.50 -17.07 16.10
CA GLU A 112 -86.14 -16.62 15.80
C GLU A 112 -85.13 -17.15 16.81
N VAL A 113 -84.07 -17.80 16.31
CA VAL A 113 -82.96 -18.26 17.13
C VAL A 113 -81.68 -17.54 16.71
N TYR A 114 -81.12 -16.73 17.60
CA TYR A 114 -79.93 -15.93 17.29
C TYR A 114 -78.65 -16.52 17.88
N SER A 115 -77.52 -16.22 17.22
CA SER A 115 -76.18 -16.70 17.57
C SER A 115 -75.69 -16.11 18.89
N THR A 116 -74.93 -16.90 19.66
CA THR A 116 -74.29 -16.47 20.93
C THR A 116 -72.80 -16.12 20.76
N VAL A 117 -72.25 -16.29 19.56
CA VAL A 117 -70.83 -16.04 19.31
C VAL A 117 -70.53 -14.55 19.46
N LYS A 118 -69.49 -14.26 20.23
CA LYS A 118 -68.94 -12.92 20.46
C LYS A 118 -67.46 -12.96 20.14
N ALA A 119 -67.01 -12.00 19.35
CA ALA A 119 -65.59 -11.75 19.17
C ALA A 119 -65.05 -10.96 20.36
N GLU A 120 -64.00 -11.45 21.00
CA GLU A 120 -63.42 -10.83 22.19
C GLU A 120 -62.17 -10.03 21.86
N SER A 121 -61.22 -10.64 21.15
CA SER A 121 -59.97 -9.99 20.72
C SER A 121 -59.34 -10.69 19.54
N ILE A 122 -58.39 -9.99 18.88
CA ILE A 122 -57.40 -10.62 18.01
C ILE A 122 -56.06 -10.52 18.74
N SER A 123 -55.40 -11.66 18.93
CA SER A 123 -54.02 -11.71 19.43
C SER A 123 -53.06 -11.99 18.28
N SER A 124 -51.82 -11.53 18.40
CA SER A 124 -50.76 -11.75 17.40
C SER A 124 -49.56 -12.42 18.06
N SER A 125 -48.83 -13.24 17.31
CA SER A 125 -47.60 -13.89 17.80
C SER A 125 -46.47 -12.89 18.07
N ILE A 126 -46.54 -11.70 17.47
CA ILE A 126 -45.58 -10.60 17.63
C ILE A 126 -46.40 -9.31 17.78
N SER A 127 -46.12 -8.52 18.80
CA SER A 127 -46.80 -7.23 19.01
C SER A 127 -46.48 -6.24 17.90
N SER A 128 -47.47 -5.44 17.49
CA SER A 128 -47.26 -4.29 16.60
C SER A 128 -46.38 -3.23 17.29
N PRO A 129 -45.41 -2.59 16.59
CA PRO A 129 -45.06 -2.75 15.17
C PRO A 129 -44.10 -3.93 14.89
N VAL A 130 -44.14 -4.48 13.66
CA VAL A 130 -43.21 -5.51 13.15
C VAL A 130 -42.42 -5.01 11.93
N THR A 131 -41.29 -5.62 11.57
CA THR A 131 -40.60 -5.33 10.29
C THR A 131 -41.15 -6.15 9.12
N VAL A 132 -41.03 -5.62 7.90
CA VAL A 132 -41.35 -6.35 6.66
C VAL A 132 -40.70 -7.73 6.60
N ASN A 133 -41.35 -8.67 5.91
CA ASN A 133 -40.98 -10.07 5.75
C ASN A 133 -40.96 -10.90 7.05
N THR A 134 -41.39 -10.34 8.18
CA THR A 134 -41.54 -11.10 9.43
C THR A 134 -42.89 -11.83 9.44
N SER A 135 -42.87 -13.13 9.67
CA SER A 135 -44.10 -13.94 9.77
C SER A 135 -44.86 -13.66 11.06
N VAL A 136 -46.11 -13.21 10.94
CA VAL A 136 -47.01 -12.90 12.07
C VAL A 136 -48.22 -13.82 12.03
N LYS A 137 -48.49 -14.52 13.14
CA LYS A 137 -49.69 -15.37 13.29
C LYS A 137 -50.75 -14.64 14.11
N PHE A 138 -51.91 -14.37 13.51
CA PHE A 138 -53.08 -13.81 14.19
C PHE A 138 -54.00 -14.93 14.68
N THR A 139 -54.54 -14.78 15.89
CA THR A 139 -55.48 -15.71 16.53
C THR A 139 -56.73 -14.95 16.98
N ALA A 140 -57.91 -15.36 16.52
CA ALA A 140 -59.18 -14.82 16.96
C ALA A 140 -59.64 -15.49 18.26
N ASN A 141 -59.87 -14.69 19.29
CA ASN A 141 -60.36 -15.13 20.60
C ASN A 141 -61.86 -14.84 20.70
N ILE A 142 -62.62 -15.85 21.11
CA ILE A 142 -64.08 -15.82 21.16
C ILE A 142 -64.59 -16.52 22.42
N ASN A 143 -65.85 -16.27 22.76
CA ASN A 143 -66.51 -16.83 23.93
C ASN A 143 -66.97 -18.31 23.79
N LEU A 144 -66.80 -18.94 22.62
CA LEU A 144 -67.22 -20.32 22.36
C LEU A 144 -66.02 -21.21 22.02
N PRO A 145 -65.97 -22.46 22.52
CA PRO A 145 -64.82 -23.33 22.27
C PRO A 145 -64.81 -23.95 20.86
N ASN A 146 -65.98 -24.27 20.29
CA ASN A 146 -66.11 -25.05 19.06
C ASN A 146 -67.32 -24.62 18.20
N GLY A 147 -67.40 -25.12 16.96
CA GLY A 147 -68.57 -24.95 16.08
C GLY A 147 -68.64 -23.60 15.34
N VAL A 148 -67.50 -22.90 15.26
CA VAL A 148 -67.37 -21.55 14.71
C VAL A 148 -66.42 -21.56 13.52
N LEU A 149 -66.76 -20.78 12.50
CA LEU A 149 -65.96 -20.53 11.31
C LEU A 149 -65.39 -19.10 11.36
N TYR A 150 -64.18 -18.95 10.84
CA TYR A 150 -63.42 -17.70 10.80
C TYR A 150 -62.98 -17.38 9.39
N ARG A 151 -63.13 -16.12 9.00
CA ARG A 151 -62.72 -15.57 7.71
C ARG A 151 -61.88 -14.32 7.94
N TYR A 152 -60.71 -14.25 7.32
CA TYR A 152 -59.71 -13.21 7.57
C TYR A 152 -59.58 -12.25 6.41
N TYR A 153 -59.43 -10.97 6.76
CA TYR A 153 -59.16 -9.87 5.84
C TYR A 153 -57.97 -9.05 6.33
N ILE A 154 -57.19 -8.53 5.38
CA ILE A 154 -56.13 -7.56 5.62
C ILE A 154 -56.45 -6.29 4.84
N TYR A 155 -56.42 -5.15 5.53
CA TYR A 155 -56.44 -3.83 4.94
C TYR A 155 -55.02 -3.33 4.77
N ASP A 156 -54.62 -3.01 3.55
CA ASP A 156 -53.26 -2.55 3.22
C ASP A 156 -53.06 -1.02 3.34
N GLY A 157 -54.07 -0.31 3.86
CA GLY A 157 -54.11 1.14 3.90
C GLY A 157 -54.95 1.76 2.77
N GLN A 158 -55.27 0.99 1.73
CA GLN A 158 -56.12 1.42 0.63
C GLN A 158 -57.35 0.52 0.49
N ASN A 159 -57.13 -0.79 0.35
CA ASN A 159 -58.16 -1.77 0.04
C ASN A 159 -58.18 -2.93 1.06
N TRP A 160 -59.37 -3.47 1.30
CA TRP A 160 -59.53 -4.72 2.02
C TRP A 160 -59.35 -5.90 1.06
N SER A 161 -58.49 -6.84 1.43
CA SER A 161 -58.33 -8.11 0.74
C SER A 161 -58.76 -9.27 1.64
N MET A 162 -59.60 -10.17 1.11
CA MET A 162 -59.91 -11.44 1.78
C MET A 162 -58.70 -12.36 1.63
N VAL A 163 -58.02 -12.63 2.73
CA VAL A 163 -56.80 -13.45 2.72
C VAL A 163 -57.09 -14.91 3.05
N ARG A 164 -58.27 -15.20 3.62
CA ARG A 164 -58.75 -16.56 3.85
C ARG A 164 -60.27 -16.57 4.08
N ASP A 165 -61.01 -17.40 3.34
CA ASP A 165 -62.46 -17.58 3.54
C ASP A 165 -62.79 -18.40 4.82
N TYR A 166 -64.07 -18.61 5.13
CA TYR A 166 -64.54 -19.30 6.33
C TYR A 166 -63.96 -20.71 6.47
N THR A 167 -63.23 -20.92 7.56
CA THR A 167 -62.73 -22.24 7.98
C THR A 167 -62.82 -22.40 9.50
N TYR A 168 -62.67 -23.62 10.02
CA TYR A 168 -62.65 -23.87 11.47
C TYR A 168 -61.35 -23.44 12.15
N ASP A 169 -60.30 -23.09 11.40
CA ASP A 169 -59.03 -22.65 11.99
C ASP A 169 -59.13 -21.19 12.44
N LYS A 170 -59.05 -20.97 13.74
CA LYS A 170 -59.10 -19.64 14.38
C LYS A 170 -57.83 -18.82 14.21
N THR A 171 -56.88 -19.26 13.38
CA THR A 171 -55.59 -18.60 13.19
C THR A 171 -55.28 -18.32 11.71
N TYR A 172 -54.47 -17.30 11.45
CA TYR A 172 -53.97 -16.97 10.10
C TYR A 172 -52.54 -16.45 10.19
N THR A 173 -51.65 -16.96 9.33
CA THR A 173 -50.25 -16.50 9.25
C THR A 173 -50.07 -15.57 8.07
N TRP A 174 -49.48 -14.41 8.32
CA TRP A 174 -49.28 -13.34 7.36
C TRP A 174 -47.81 -12.92 7.29
N ILE A 175 -47.29 -12.68 6.09
CA ILE A 175 -45.95 -12.14 5.85
C ILE A 175 -46.12 -10.82 5.08
N PRO A 176 -45.95 -9.65 5.74
CA PRO A 176 -46.07 -8.37 5.09
C PRO A 176 -44.86 -8.08 4.20
N SER A 177 -45.08 -7.74 2.93
CA SER A 177 -43.99 -7.38 2.01
C SER A 177 -43.75 -5.87 1.87
N LYS A 178 -44.56 -5.02 2.53
CA LYS A 178 -44.48 -3.56 2.46
C LYS A 178 -44.67 -2.93 3.83
N GLU A 179 -43.95 -1.84 4.09
CA GLU A 179 -44.21 -1.02 5.27
C GLU A 179 -45.56 -0.32 5.17
N GLY A 180 -46.17 0.00 6.31
CA GLY A 180 -47.45 0.69 6.35
C GLY A 180 -48.27 0.39 7.61
N LYS A 181 -49.41 1.06 7.71
CA LYS A 181 -50.41 0.81 8.75
C LYS A 181 -51.50 -0.08 8.18
N TYR A 182 -51.58 -1.30 8.70
CA TYR A 182 -52.54 -2.31 8.29
C TYR A 182 -53.66 -2.45 9.32
N ARG A 183 -54.75 -3.07 8.90
CA ARG A 183 -55.82 -3.52 9.82
C ARG A 183 -56.17 -4.97 9.50
N VAL A 184 -56.32 -5.78 10.53
CA VAL A 184 -56.67 -7.19 10.43
C VAL A 184 -58.10 -7.34 10.92
N LYS A 185 -58.99 -7.82 10.05
CA LYS A 185 -60.38 -8.08 10.40
C LYS A 185 -60.67 -9.58 10.35
N VAL A 186 -61.39 -10.07 11.33
CA VAL A 186 -61.90 -11.44 11.36
C VAL A 186 -63.42 -11.40 11.42
N ASP A 187 -64.04 -11.97 10.39
CA ASP A 187 -65.46 -12.29 10.37
C ASP A 187 -65.67 -13.66 11.02
N ILE A 188 -66.62 -13.74 11.94
CA ILE A 188 -66.85 -14.92 12.78
C ILE A 188 -68.32 -15.31 12.69
N LYS A 189 -68.56 -16.60 12.51
CA LYS A 189 -69.91 -17.14 12.30
C LYS A 189 -70.02 -18.56 12.82
N GLN A 190 -71.10 -18.91 13.52
CA GLN A 190 -71.39 -20.32 13.82
C GLN A 190 -71.68 -21.07 12.52
N ALA A 191 -71.15 -22.29 12.37
CA ALA A 191 -71.12 -23.01 11.07
C ALA A 191 -72.47 -23.13 10.35
N ASN A 192 -73.58 -23.15 11.10
CA ASN A 192 -74.94 -23.29 10.57
C ASN A 192 -75.79 -22.01 10.64
N SER A 193 -75.21 -20.86 11.02
CA SER A 193 -75.94 -19.59 11.01
C SER A 193 -76.32 -19.20 9.59
N LEU A 194 -77.48 -18.56 9.40
CA LEU A 194 -77.84 -17.96 8.11
C LEU A 194 -77.29 -16.53 7.97
N ARG A 195 -76.88 -15.91 9.08
CA ARG A 195 -76.26 -14.59 9.09
C ARG A 195 -74.82 -14.67 8.57
N ASN A 196 -74.33 -13.63 7.89
CA ASN A 196 -72.97 -13.60 7.35
C ASN A 196 -72.36 -12.19 7.43
N PRO A 197 -71.51 -11.89 8.42
CA PRO A 197 -71.10 -12.69 9.59
C PRO A 197 -72.08 -12.58 10.78
N ASP A 198 -71.92 -13.45 11.79
CA ASP A 198 -72.61 -13.29 13.08
C ASP A 198 -72.03 -12.10 13.87
N THR A 199 -70.70 -11.98 13.86
CA THR A 199 -69.94 -10.90 14.49
C THR A 199 -68.62 -10.69 13.75
N SER A 200 -68.00 -9.52 13.93
CA SER A 200 -66.70 -9.20 13.38
C SER A 200 -65.85 -8.49 14.43
N ILE A 201 -64.54 -8.65 14.33
CA ILE A 201 -63.58 -7.88 15.12
C ILE A 201 -62.42 -7.44 14.24
N GLU A 202 -61.82 -6.31 14.59
CA GLU A 202 -60.71 -5.71 13.86
C GLU A 202 -59.63 -5.25 14.84
N THR A 203 -58.38 -5.30 14.40
CA THR A 203 -57.24 -4.71 15.12
C THR A 203 -56.29 -4.02 14.15
N SER A 204 -55.67 -2.93 14.58
CA SER A 204 -54.63 -2.23 13.82
C SER A 204 -53.29 -2.93 13.99
N TYR A 205 -52.46 -2.94 12.95
CA TYR A 205 -51.15 -3.55 12.97
C TYR A 205 -50.17 -2.77 12.09
N GLU A 206 -49.06 -2.31 12.66
CA GLU A 206 -48.08 -1.47 11.97
C GLU A 206 -46.89 -2.32 11.51
N VAL A 207 -46.48 -2.12 10.26
CA VAL A 207 -45.29 -2.75 9.66
C VAL A 207 -44.29 -1.65 9.32
N LYS A 208 -43.07 -1.77 9.82
CA LYS A 208 -41.94 -0.88 9.55
C LYS A 208 -41.01 -1.48 8.50
N SER A 209 -40.30 -0.64 7.77
CA SER A 209 -39.16 -1.06 6.95
C SER A 209 -38.08 -1.71 7.82
N SER A 210 -37.41 -2.73 7.26
CA SER A 210 -36.15 -3.22 7.82
C SER A 210 -35.02 -2.35 7.30
N THR A 211 -34.13 -1.87 8.16
CA THR A 211 -32.96 -1.07 7.75
C THR A 211 -31.70 -1.94 7.69
N ALA A 212 -30.96 -1.85 6.60
CA ALA A 212 -29.64 -2.44 6.50
C ALA A 212 -28.61 -1.60 7.27
N THR A 213 -27.71 -2.28 7.96
CA THR A 213 -26.56 -1.67 8.65
C THR A 213 -25.26 -2.25 8.11
N ILE A 214 -24.16 -1.53 8.30
CA ILE A 214 -22.81 -2.00 7.99
C ILE A 214 -21.91 -1.71 9.18
N SER A 215 -21.14 -2.71 9.63
CA SER A 215 -20.28 -2.60 10.82
C SER A 215 -18.79 -2.52 10.49
N ASN A 216 -18.37 -3.05 9.34
CA ASN A 216 -16.96 -3.06 8.95
C ASN A 216 -16.74 -3.21 7.45
N ILE A 217 -15.60 -2.70 6.99
CA ILE A 217 -14.98 -2.97 5.69
C ILE A 217 -13.61 -3.62 5.97
N ALA A 218 -13.44 -4.85 5.51
CA ALA A 218 -12.20 -5.60 5.60
C ALA A 218 -11.53 -5.72 4.23
N PHE A 219 -10.20 -5.72 4.24
CA PHE A 219 -9.37 -5.94 3.06
C PHE A 219 -8.53 -7.20 3.30
N ASP A 220 -8.31 -8.00 2.25
CA ASP A 220 -7.45 -9.18 2.31
C ASP A 220 -5.95 -8.84 2.26
N LYS A 221 -5.60 -7.60 1.87
CA LYS A 221 -4.24 -7.08 1.82
C LYS A 221 -4.00 -6.02 2.88
N ALA A 222 -2.76 -5.96 3.38
CA ALA A 222 -2.32 -4.84 4.20
C ALA A 222 -2.21 -3.56 3.36
N THR A 223 -2.37 -2.41 4.00
CA THR A 223 -2.13 -1.09 3.41
C THR A 223 -0.74 -0.58 3.85
N PRO A 224 0.11 -0.06 2.94
CA PRO A 224 -0.13 0.08 1.50
C PRO A 224 -0.02 -1.24 0.73
N ALA A 225 -0.70 -1.35 -0.42
CA ALA A 225 -0.49 -2.41 -1.41
C ALA A 225 0.06 -1.84 -2.72
N LEU A 226 0.81 -2.63 -3.49
CA LEU A 226 1.40 -2.19 -4.75
C LEU A 226 0.32 -2.05 -5.84
N VAL A 227 0.45 -1.07 -6.74
CA VAL A 227 -0.42 -0.92 -7.91
C VAL A 227 -0.57 -2.23 -8.69
N ASN A 228 -1.74 -2.45 -9.28
CA ASN A 228 -2.15 -3.68 -9.97
C ASN A 228 -2.24 -4.93 -9.08
N THR A 229 -2.11 -4.80 -7.76
CA THR A 229 -2.41 -5.89 -6.83
C THR A 229 -3.93 -5.99 -6.65
N PRO A 230 -4.57 -7.13 -6.96
CA PRO A 230 -5.99 -7.33 -6.67
C PRO A 230 -6.26 -7.29 -5.16
N ILE A 231 -7.24 -6.48 -4.74
CA ILE A 231 -7.66 -6.30 -3.36
C ILE A 231 -9.11 -6.73 -3.22
N THR A 232 -9.38 -7.73 -2.39
CA THR A 232 -10.73 -8.16 -2.05
C THR A 232 -11.26 -7.31 -0.90
N ILE A 233 -12.28 -6.50 -1.20
CA ILE A 233 -13.04 -5.71 -0.23
C ILE A 233 -14.21 -6.57 0.26
N THR A 234 -14.31 -6.78 1.58
CA THR A 234 -15.42 -7.52 2.22
C THR A 234 -16.19 -6.62 3.16
N ALA A 235 -17.50 -6.51 2.95
CA ALA A 235 -18.41 -5.74 3.79
C ALA A 235 -19.16 -6.64 4.78
N MET A 236 -19.22 -6.21 6.05
CA MET A 236 -19.98 -6.89 7.10
C MET A 236 -21.30 -6.15 7.30
N GLY A 237 -22.33 -6.59 6.56
CA GLY A 237 -23.69 -6.04 6.67
C GLY A 237 -24.54 -6.74 7.74
N GLY A 238 -25.53 -6.04 8.27
CA GLY A 238 -26.51 -6.54 9.24
C GLY A 238 -27.84 -5.79 9.16
N GLY A 239 -28.66 -5.93 10.21
CA GLY A 239 -29.97 -5.27 10.32
C GLY A 239 -31.11 -5.95 9.56
N THR A 240 -30.81 -6.65 8.47
CA THR A 240 -31.78 -7.48 7.72
C THR A 240 -31.07 -8.66 7.03
N SER A 241 -31.82 -9.69 6.64
CA SER A 241 -31.29 -10.87 5.93
C SER A 241 -31.08 -10.63 4.43
N SER A 242 -31.71 -9.60 3.85
CA SER A 242 -31.64 -9.27 2.43
C SER A 242 -31.01 -7.89 2.22
N ILE A 243 -29.68 -7.84 2.16
CA ILE A 243 -28.89 -6.60 2.01
C ILE A 243 -28.32 -6.50 0.60
N LEU A 244 -28.35 -5.29 0.02
CA LEU A 244 -27.64 -4.95 -1.20
C LEU A 244 -26.45 -4.05 -0.88
N TYR A 245 -25.31 -4.30 -1.54
CA TYR A 245 -24.03 -3.61 -1.33
C TYR A 245 -23.57 -2.90 -2.60
N LYS A 246 -23.19 -1.63 -2.49
CA LYS A 246 -22.55 -0.83 -3.53
C LYS A 246 -21.14 -0.44 -3.09
N PHE A 247 -20.15 -0.69 -3.95
CA PHE A 247 -18.73 -0.45 -3.66
C PHE A 247 -18.22 0.74 -4.47
N MET A 248 -17.56 1.68 -3.81
CA MET A 248 -17.07 2.92 -4.42
C MET A 248 -15.70 3.29 -3.86
N VAL A 249 -14.91 4.02 -4.65
CA VAL A 249 -13.61 4.55 -4.24
C VAL A 249 -13.45 6.00 -4.66
N ASN A 250 -12.62 6.75 -3.93
CA ASN A 250 -12.28 8.14 -4.24
C ASN A 250 -10.81 8.41 -3.88
N ASN A 251 -10.01 8.88 -4.84
CA ASN A 251 -8.60 9.25 -4.69
C ASN A 251 -8.39 10.78 -4.52
N GLY A 252 -9.46 11.54 -4.32
CA GLY A 252 -9.46 13.01 -4.26
C GLY A 252 -10.04 13.69 -5.50
N THR A 253 -10.19 12.99 -6.63
CA THR A 253 -10.76 13.58 -7.86
C THR A 253 -12.26 13.34 -8.02
N GLY A 254 -12.89 12.59 -7.10
CA GLY A 254 -14.31 12.26 -7.15
C GLY A 254 -14.58 10.77 -6.92
N TRP A 255 -15.86 10.44 -6.72
CA TRP A 255 -16.29 9.07 -6.46
C TRP A 255 -16.41 8.26 -7.75
N VAL A 256 -15.74 7.11 -7.80
CA VAL A 256 -15.88 6.10 -8.85
C VAL A 256 -16.64 4.91 -8.27
N THR A 257 -17.72 4.50 -8.95
CA THR A 257 -18.43 3.27 -8.58
C THR A 257 -17.67 2.07 -9.11
N LEU A 258 -17.18 1.21 -8.21
CA LEU A 258 -16.54 -0.05 -8.56
C LEU A 258 -17.58 -1.10 -8.95
N ARG A 259 -18.69 -1.15 -8.20
CA ARG A 259 -19.86 -1.97 -8.50
C ARG A 259 -21.10 -1.35 -7.88
N ASP A 260 -22.19 -1.33 -8.65
CA ASP A 260 -23.50 -0.92 -8.13
C ASP A 260 -24.12 -2.00 -7.20
N TYR A 261 -25.30 -1.71 -6.66
CA TYR A 261 -25.99 -2.56 -5.69
C TYR A 261 -26.17 -4.03 -6.14
N SER A 262 -25.65 -4.96 -5.34
CA SER A 262 -25.88 -6.40 -5.49
C SER A 262 -25.89 -7.12 -4.13
N ALA A 263 -26.39 -8.36 -4.07
CA ALA A 263 -26.39 -9.16 -2.84
C ALA A 263 -24.98 -9.61 -2.39
N ASP A 264 -23.98 -9.62 -3.28
CA ASP A 264 -22.61 -10.02 -2.95
C ASP A 264 -21.95 -9.02 -2.00
N ASN A 265 -21.54 -9.48 -0.81
CA ASN A 265 -20.85 -8.63 0.16
C ASN A 265 -19.33 -8.50 -0.09
N LYS A 266 -18.84 -9.01 -1.22
CA LYS A 266 -17.42 -8.97 -1.62
C LYS A 266 -17.25 -8.35 -3.00
N PHE A 267 -16.12 -7.66 -3.20
CA PHE A 267 -15.71 -7.13 -4.50
C PHE A 267 -14.18 -7.18 -4.64
N ILE A 268 -13.67 -7.57 -5.82
CA ILE A 268 -12.23 -7.56 -6.12
C ILE A 268 -11.90 -6.29 -6.89
N TRP A 269 -11.18 -5.38 -6.25
CA TRP A 269 -10.71 -4.12 -6.81
C TRP A 269 -9.27 -4.26 -7.34
N ASN A 270 -9.05 -3.81 -8.58
CA ASN A 270 -7.73 -3.79 -9.23
C ASN A 270 -7.28 -2.34 -9.46
N PRO A 271 -6.63 -1.70 -8.47
CA PRO A 271 -6.19 -0.32 -8.60
C PRO A 271 -5.03 -0.18 -9.59
N THR A 272 -5.13 0.76 -10.53
CA THR A 272 -4.11 1.02 -11.56
C THR A 272 -3.32 2.31 -11.31
N GLU A 273 -3.69 3.08 -10.28
CA GLU A 273 -3.03 4.34 -9.94
C GLU A 273 -2.60 4.32 -8.46
N GLY A 274 -1.38 4.79 -8.20
CA GLY A 274 -0.88 4.92 -6.84
C GLY A 274 -1.36 6.22 -6.20
N SER A 275 -2.25 6.09 -5.21
CA SER A 275 -2.83 7.18 -4.42
C SER A 275 -3.37 6.65 -3.07
N SER A 276 -3.77 7.56 -2.19
CA SER A 276 -4.58 7.24 -1.00
C SER A 276 -6.06 7.27 -1.38
N TYR A 277 -6.73 6.12 -1.31
CA TYR A 277 -8.14 5.99 -1.64
C TYR A 277 -9.01 5.96 -0.38
N THR A 278 -10.12 6.68 -0.39
CA THR A 278 -11.26 6.41 0.50
C THR A 278 -12.15 5.37 -0.16
N VAL A 279 -12.28 4.20 0.45
CA VAL A 279 -13.18 3.13 0.03
C VAL A 279 -14.50 3.29 0.77
N ARG A 280 -15.61 3.43 0.05
CA ARG A 280 -16.96 3.49 0.61
C ARG A 280 -17.75 2.25 0.23
N VAL A 281 -18.46 1.68 1.20
CA VAL A 281 -19.50 0.68 0.94
C VAL A 281 -20.83 1.22 1.44
N GLN A 282 -21.80 1.34 0.54
CA GLN A 282 -23.18 1.69 0.87
C GLN A 282 -24.01 0.41 0.95
N VAL A 283 -24.93 0.37 1.92
CA VAL A 283 -25.87 -0.73 2.11
C VAL A 283 -27.30 -0.23 2.16
N LYS A 284 -28.22 -1.05 1.65
CA LYS A 284 -29.67 -0.89 1.82
C LYS A 284 -30.37 -2.23 1.82
N ALA A 285 -31.52 -2.29 2.48
CA ALA A 285 -32.40 -3.45 2.41
C ALA A 285 -32.93 -3.65 0.99
N GLN A 286 -33.10 -4.90 0.58
CA GLN A 286 -33.71 -5.23 -0.70
C GLN A 286 -35.16 -4.70 -0.76
N GLY A 287 -35.47 -3.90 -1.78
CA GLY A 287 -36.77 -3.24 -1.92
C GLY A 287 -36.86 -1.84 -1.28
N SER A 288 -35.81 -1.39 -0.59
CA SER A 288 -35.73 -0.01 -0.08
C SER A 288 -35.71 1.02 -1.20
N THR A 289 -36.48 2.10 -1.05
CA THR A 289 -36.53 3.24 -1.99
C THR A 289 -35.44 4.28 -1.72
N SER A 290 -34.76 4.18 -0.57
CA SER A 290 -33.64 5.05 -0.23
C SER A 290 -32.45 4.84 -1.17
N GLU A 291 -31.68 5.91 -1.44
CA GLU A 291 -30.43 5.81 -2.20
C GLU A 291 -29.43 4.88 -1.51
N PHE A 292 -29.32 5.00 -0.19
CA PHE A 292 -28.66 4.09 0.75
C PHE A 292 -29.31 4.26 2.13
N GLU A 293 -29.16 3.28 3.01
CA GLU A 293 -29.66 3.36 4.40
C GLU A 293 -28.52 3.53 5.39
N ASN A 294 -27.35 2.96 5.08
CA ASN A 294 -26.14 3.11 5.87
C ASN A 294 -24.93 3.01 4.93
N PHE A 295 -23.79 3.55 5.36
CA PHE A 295 -22.52 3.41 4.66
C PHE A 295 -21.36 3.42 5.65
N LEU A 296 -20.24 2.84 5.22
CA LEU A 296 -18.98 2.97 5.93
C LEU A 296 -17.89 3.39 4.95
N GLU A 297 -16.88 4.08 5.47
CA GLU A 297 -15.69 4.48 4.73
C GLU A 297 -14.43 4.00 5.41
N LYS A 298 -13.41 3.66 4.61
CA LYS A 298 -12.10 3.27 5.12
C LYS A 298 -11.01 3.65 4.13
N THR A 299 -9.89 4.16 4.63
CA THR A 299 -8.75 4.51 3.79
C THR A 299 -7.93 3.28 3.42
N PHE A 300 -7.47 3.22 2.17
CA PHE A 300 -6.52 2.23 1.67
C PHE A 300 -5.51 2.89 0.74
N VAL A 301 -4.22 2.67 0.98
CA VAL A 301 -3.14 3.31 0.21
C VAL A 301 -2.62 2.35 -0.85
N ILE A 302 -2.52 2.85 -2.10
CA ILE A 302 -1.90 2.14 -3.22
C ILE A 302 -0.54 2.77 -3.51
N ALA A 303 0.52 2.01 -3.31
CA ALA A 303 1.89 2.43 -3.61
C ALA A 303 2.17 2.33 -5.13
N ARG A 304 2.88 3.33 -5.67
CA ARG A 304 3.42 3.28 -7.03
C ARG A 304 4.59 2.29 -7.10
N LEU A 305 4.89 1.82 -8.31
CA LEU A 305 6.09 1.02 -8.57
C LEU A 305 7.36 1.86 -8.32
N PRO A 306 8.42 1.30 -7.68
CA PRO A 306 9.61 2.07 -7.37
C PRO A 306 10.33 2.54 -8.63
N GLN A 307 10.91 3.74 -8.57
CA GLN A 307 11.70 4.35 -9.65
C GLN A 307 13.06 4.81 -9.13
N VAL A 308 14.11 4.73 -9.97
CA VAL A 308 15.44 5.24 -9.61
C VAL A 308 15.47 6.76 -9.78
N GLN A 309 15.36 7.49 -8.67
CA GLN A 309 15.44 8.97 -8.67
C GLN A 309 16.86 9.44 -9.03
N GLN A 310 17.88 8.85 -8.41
CA GLN A 310 19.26 9.31 -8.56
C GLN A 310 20.25 8.16 -8.57
N ILE A 311 21.31 8.31 -9.37
CA ILE A 311 22.56 7.57 -9.27
C ILE A 311 23.65 8.60 -9.04
N SER A 312 24.53 8.36 -8.07
CA SER A 312 25.71 9.18 -7.79
C SER A 312 26.92 8.28 -7.53
N THR A 313 28.11 8.86 -7.60
CA THR A 313 29.36 8.17 -7.28
C THR A 313 30.13 8.96 -6.22
N ASN A 314 30.94 8.28 -5.41
CA ASN A 314 31.87 8.93 -4.47
C ASN A 314 32.90 9.85 -5.18
N LEU A 315 33.25 9.50 -6.42
CA LEU A 315 34.24 10.20 -7.24
C LEU A 315 33.60 10.55 -8.59
N ALA A 316 33.60 11.84 -8.96
CA ALA A 316 33.03 12.31 -10.23
C ALA A 316 33.86 11.83 -11.43
N SER A 317 33.21 11.45 -12.53
CA SER A 317 33.87 11.13 -13.80
C SER A 317 34.60 12.35 -14.40
N PRO A 318 35.75 12.19 -15.09
CA PRO A 318 36.49 10.95 -15.30
C PRO A 318 37.34 10.54 -14.09
N ARG A 319 37.74 9.26 -14.02
CA ARG A 319 38.66 8.75 -13.00
C ARG A 319 39.77 7.89 -13.59
N ARG A 320 40.84 7.70 -12.82
CA ARG A 320 41.97 6.86 -13.21
C ARG A 320 41.62 5.38 -13.02
N LEU A 321 42.17 4.54 -13.89
CA LEU A 321 42.16 3.09 -13.74
C LEU A 321 42.64 2.68 -12.34
N GLY A 322 41.91 1.75 -11.72
CA GLY A 322 42.18 1.29 -10.34
C GLY A 322 41.59 2.17 -9.23
N ASN A 323 40.99 3.33 -9.53
CA ASN A 323 40.22 4.07 -8.52
C ASN A 323 38.99 3.26 -8.10
N THR A 324 38.71 3.21 -6.79
CA THR A 324 37.51 2.56 -6.25
C THR A 324 36.30 3.50 -6.37
N ILE A 325 35.33 3.11 -7.19
CA ILE A 325 34.09 3.85 -7.43
C ILE A 325 32.95 3.22 -6.62
N ILE A 326 32.41 3.96 -5.66
CA ILE A 326 31.21 3.57 -4.92
C ILE A 326 30.03 4.21 -5.64
N ILE A 327 29.17 3.38 -6.22
CA ILE A 327 27.92 3.78 -6.87
C ILE A 327 26.83 3.77 -5.81
N SER A 328 26.17 4.91 -5.61
CA SER A 328 25.05 5.07 -4.70
C SER A 328 23.79 5.36 -5.50
N SER A 329 22.67 4.73 -5.12
CA SER A 329 21.39 4.91 -5.78
C SER A 329 20.28 5.26 -4.80
N LYS A 330 19.39 6.15 -5.22
CA LYS A 330 18.20 6.52 -4.47
C LYS A 330 16.96 6.14 -5.26
N ALA A 331 16.17 5.22 -4.74
CA ALA A 331 14.84 4.94 -5.24
C ALA A 331 13.79 5.84 -4.58
N VAL A 332 12.68 6.06 -5.28
CA VAL A 332 11.45 6.65 -4.78
C VAL A 332 10.29 5.71 -5.09
N ASP A 333 9.16 5.89 -4.40
CA ASP A 333 8.00 5.00 -4.48
C ASP A 333 8.32 3.54 -4.06
N GLY A 334 7.41 2.61 -4.33
CA GLY A 334 7.48 1.23 -3.84
C GLY A 334 7.16 1.09 -2.36
N ILE A 335 7.13 -0.17 -1.91
CA ILE A 335 6.96 -0.55 -0.51
C ILE A 335 8.29 -1.07 0.04
N SER A 336 8.99 -1.91 -0.74
CA SER A 336 10.28 -2.49 -0.35
C SER A 336 11.13 -2.72 -1.60
N SER A 337 12.08 -1.80 -1.82
CA SER A 337 12.90 -1.78 -3.03
C SER A 337 14.12 -2.70 -2.95
N LEU A 338 14.39 -3.39 -4.05
CA LEU A 338 15.62 -4.13 -4.34
C LEU A 338 16.36 -3.48 -5.52
N TYR A 339 17.68 -3.44 -5.46
CA TYR A 339 18.57 -2.82 -6.44
C TYR A 339 19.43 -3.85 -7.16
N ARG A 340 19.59 -3.69 -8.48
CA ARG A 340 20.48 -4.46 -9.34
C ARG A 340 21.38 -3.51 -10.12
N TYR A 341 22.68 -3.83 -10.19
CA TYR A 341 23.70 -2.99 -10.83
C TYR A 341 24.27 -3.69 -12.06
N LEU A 342 24.35 -2.96 -13.16
CA LEU A 342 24.98 -3.40 -14.39
C LEU A 342 25.98 -2.34 -14.88
N ILE A 343 27.07 -2.79 -15.49
CA ILE A 343 28.09 -1.91 -16.05
C ILE A 343 28.32 -2.31 -17.51
N ASN A 344 28.28 -1.33 -18.41
CA ASN A 344 28.63 -1.48 -19.80
C ASN A 344 30.01 -0.87 -20.06
N ASP A 345 30.92 -1.62 -20.63
CA ASP A 345 32.31 -1.23 -20.94
C ASP A 345 32.49 -0.59 -22.34
N GLY A 346 31.38 -0.24 -22.99
CA GLY A 346 31.32 0.21 -24.38
C GLY A 346 31.04 -0.92 -25.38
N SER A 347 31.09 -2.18 -24.95
CA SER A 347 30.76 -3.34 -25.79
C SER A 347 29.47 -4.03 -25.34
N GLN A 348 29.38 -4.39 -24.05
CA GLN A 348 28.27 -5.19 -23.53
C GLN A 348 27.94 -4.86 -22.08
N TRP A 349 26.70 -5.11 -21.68
CA TRP A 349 26.26 -5.01 -20.28
C TRP A 349 26.69 -6.24 -19.48
N VAL A 350 27.38 -6.01 -18.37
CA VAL A 350 27.74 -7.03 -17.40
C VAL A 350 26.93 -6.82 -16.13
N LEU A 351 26.27 -7.88 -15.64
CA LEU A 351 25.63 -7.89 -14.33
C LEU A 351 26.71 -7.96 -13.25
N VAL A 352 26.82 -6.91 -12.45
CA VAL A 352 27.88 -6.81 -11.42
C VAL A 352 27.35 -7.01 -10.00
N ASN A 353 26.04 -6.84 -9.80
CA ASN A 353 25.34 -7.20 -8.57
C ASN A 353 23.85 -7.42 -8.87
N ASP A 354 23.33 -8.61 -8.57
CA ASP A 354 21.90 -8.90 -8.73
C ASP A 354 21.06 -8.26 -7.60
N TYR A 355 19.73 -8.43 -7.65
CA TYR A 355 18.80 -7.79 -6.75
C TYR A 355 19.11 -8.01 -5.27
N SER A 356 19.33 -6.91 -4.55
CA SER A 356 19.56 -6.88 -3.11
C SER A 356 18.97 -5.62 -2.47
N ALA A 357 18.82 -5.59 -1.15
CA ALA A 357 18.40 -4.39 -0.43
C ALA A 357 19.48 -3.28 -0.37
N ASN A 358 20.71 -3.59 -0.79
CA ASN A 358 21.82 -2.65 -0.76
C ASN A 358 21.66 -1.61 -1.87
N SER A 359 21.55 -0.34 -1.47
CA SER A 359 21.47 0.80 -2.38
C SER A 359 22.85 1.33 -2.81
N THR A 360 23.91 0.56 -2.58
CA THR A 360 25.26 0.88 -3.01
C THR A 360 25.98 -0.32 -3.62
N TYR A 361 26.90 -0.07 -4.54
CA TYR A 361 27.80 -1.06 -5.12
C TYR A 361 29.22 -0.50 -5.26
N THR A 362 30.23 -1.28 -4.88
CA THR A 362 31.64 -0.89 -5.02
C THR A 362 32.23 -1.52 -6.27
N TRP A 363 32.71 -0.67 -7.19
CA TRP A 363 33.28 -1.04 -8.46
C TRP A 363 34.75 -0.62 -8.55
N ILE A 364 35.63 -1.54 -8.98
CA ILE A 364 37.01 -1.25 -9.33
C ILE A 364 37.17 -1.52 -10.84
N PRO A 365 37.29 -0.48 -11.67
CA PRO A 365 37.46 -0.65 -13.11
C PRO A 365 38.76 -1.36 -13.45
N SER A 366 38.70 -2.35 -14.33
CA SER A 366 39.86 -3.13 -14.79
C SER A 366 40.42 -2.68 -16.15
N LYS A 367 39.71 -1.79 -16.86
CA LYS A 367 40.10 -1.28 -18.19
C LYS A 367 39.81 0.21 -18.34
N GLU A 368 40.62 0.93 -19.10
CA GLU A 368 40.31 2.30 -19.52
C GLU A 368 39.21 2.32 -20.59
N GLY A 369 38.41 3.38 -20.62
CA GLY A 369 37.33 3.53 -21.59
C GLY A 369 36.14 4.31 -21.05
N LYS A 370 35.12 4.45 -21.91
CA LYS A 370 33.83 5.05 -21.56
C LYS A 370 32.86 3.95 -21.18
N TYR A 371 32.25 4.10 -20.02
CA TYR A 371 31.32 3.18 -19.41
C TYR A 371 29.92 3.78 -19.29
N LYS A 372 28.91 2.91 -19.23
CA LYS A 372 27.59 3.25 -18.68
C LYS A 372 27.34 2.44 -17.43
N ILE A 373 26.86 3.10 -16.38
CA ILE A 373 26.44 2.46 -15.13
C ILE A 373 24.93 2.48 -15.10
N LYS A 374 24.31 1.31 -14.98
CA LYS A 374 22.86 1.14 -14.87
C LYS A 374 22.48 0.63 -13.50
N VAL A 375 21.43 1.22 -12.94
CA VAL A 375 20.77 0.72 -11.74
C VAL A 375 19.32 0.41 -12.10
N ASP A 376 18.92 -0.82 -11.86
CA ASP A 376 17.53 -1.25 -11.89
C ASP A 376 17.00 -1.34 -10.46
N VAL A 377 15.75 -0.92 -10.26
CA VAL A 377 15.02 -1.10 -9.00
C VAL A 377 13.75 -1.88 -9.25
N LYS A 378 13.35 -2.72 -8.29
CA LYS A 378 12.02 -3.32 -8.25
C LYS A 378 11.51 -3.45 -6.83
N ASP A 379 10.20 -3.48 -6.66
CA ASP A 379 9.59 -3.88 -5.40
C ASP A 379 9.78 -5.39 -5.20
N ILE A 380 10.00 -5.82 -3.96
CA ILE A 380 10.18 -7.25 -3.63
C ILE A 380 8.97 -8.10 -4.05
N SER A 381 7.78 -7.50 -4.09
CA SER A 381 6.54 -8.17 -4.51
C SER A 381 6.26 -8.08 -6.02
N SER A 382 7.03 -7.27 -6.76
CA SER A 382 6.87 -7.11 -8.21
C SER A 382 7.35 -8.34 -8.96
N LYS A 383 6.57 -8.73 -9.98
CA LYS A 383 6.93 -9.82 -10.91
C LYS A 383 7.69 -9.32 -12.14
N ASN A 384 7.88 -8.01 -12.27
CA ASN A 384 8.61 -7.43 -13.40
C ASN A 384 10.11 -7.72 -13.29
N ILE A 385 10.79 -7.72 -14.44
CA ILE A 385 12.25 -7.84 -14.50
C ILE A 385 12.97 -6.65 -13.85
N TYR A 386 12.34 -5.49 -13.84
CA TYR A 386 12.61 -4.26 -13.11
C TYR A 386 11.34 -3.40 -13.13
N ASP A 387 11.17 -2.52 -12.16
CA ASP A 387 10.06 -1.55 -12.10
C ASP A 387 10.50 -0.15 -12.55
N GLY A 388 11.77 0.19 -12.32
CA GLY A 388 12.39 1.41 -12.78
C GLY A 388 13.87 1.19 -13.07
N SER A 389 14.44 1.99 -13.95
CA SER A 389 15.86 1.93 -14.29
C SER A 389 16.42 3.30 -14.60
N LYS A 390 17.69 3.54 -14.27
CA LYS A 390 18.41 4.75 -14.67
C LYS A 390 19.85 4.42 -15.04
N GLU A 391 20.45 5.26 -15.87
CA GLU A 391 21.81 5.09 -16.36
C GLU A 391 22.60 6.41 -16.22
N ILE A 392 23.91 6.31 -15.99
CA ILE A 392 24.85 7.44 -16.06
C ILE A 392 26.08 7.03 -16.86
N ASP A 393 26.71 8.00 -17.54
CA ASP A 393 28.00 7.80 -18.21
C ASP A 393 29.15 7.97 -17.21
N PHE A 394 30.22 7.19 -17.38
CA PHE A 394 31.41 7.25 -16.53
C PHE A 394 32.67 6.94 -17.34
N GLU A 395 33.74 7.72 -17.21
CA GLU A 395 34.95 7.56 -18.00
C GLU A 395 36.15 7.17 -17.13
N ILE A 396 36.89 6.16 -17.57
CA ILE A 396 38.11 5.66 -16.93
C ILE A 396 39.31 5.91 -17.82
N LEU A 397 40.34 6.56 -17.29
CA LEU A 397 41.58 6.92 -17.97
C LEU A 397 42.74 6.08 -17.41
N ARG A 398 43.65 5.55 -18.25
CA ARG A 398 44.77 4.74 -17.74
C ARG A 398 45.74 5.49 -16.84
N TYR A 399 46.20 6.66 -17.25
CA TYR A 399 47.17 7.47 -16.49
C TYR A 399 46.54 8.66 -15.80
N GLY A 400 45.54 9.22 -16.46
CA GLY A 400 44.80 10.39 -16.08
C GLY A 400 44.56 11.31 -17.26
N SER A 401 44.43 12.61 -17.01
CA SER A 401 44.16 13.57 -18.08
C SER A 401 45.46 13.99 -18.75
N ILE A 402 45.54 13.84 -20.08
CA ILE A 402 46.70 14.23 -20.89
C ILE A 402 46.32 15.44 -21.75
N SER A 403 47.10 16.50 -21.66
CA SER A 403 47.06 17.64 -22.58
C SER A 403 48.36 17.71 -23.40
N TYR A 404 48.25 18.29 -24.59
CA TYR A 404 49.40 18.56 -25.45
C TYR A 404 49.62 20.07 -25.57
N THR A 405 50.88 20.51 -25.51
CA THR A 405 51.25 21.92 -25.65
C THR A 405 52.21 22.08 -26.83
N ASN A 406 51.86 22.93 -27.80
CA ASN A 406 52.78 23.21 -28.89
C ASN A 406 53.99 24.01 -28.36
N THR A 407 55.20 23.54 -28.68
CA THR A 407 56.46 24.21 -28.34
C THR A 407 56.81 25.36 -29.29
N ASN A 408 56.19 25.40 -30.48
CA ASN A 408 56.47 26.35 -31.55
C ASN A 408 57.92 26.32 -32.09
N ILE A 409 58.69 25.26 -31.80
CA ILE A 409 60.02 25.00 -32.34
C ILE A 409 60.09 23.58 -32.89
N THR A 410 60.99 23.32 -33.83
CA THR A 410 61.26 21.96 -34.31
C THR A 410 62.18 21.23 -33.33
N LEU A 411 62.08 19.91 -33.25
CA LEU A 411 62.94 19.09 -32.39
C LEU A 411 64.42 19.28 -32.74
N ASP A 412 64.78 19.34 -34.02
CA ASP A 412 66.17 19.52 -34.43
C ASP A 412 66.73 20.90 -34.05
N SER A 413 65.92 21.96 -34.14
CA SER A 413 66.32 23.29 -33.67
C SER A 413 66.50 23.30 -32.15
N PHE A 414 65.61 22.65 -31.41
CA PHE A 414 65.72 22.53 -29.96
C PHE A 414 67.01 21.78 -29.57
N VAL A 415 67.30 20.65 -30.22
CA VAL A 415 68.52 19.88 -29.99
C VAL A 415 69.77 20.68 -30.34
N ASN A 416 69.77 21.47 -31.42
CA ASN A 416 70.89 22.38 -31.74
C ASN A 416 71.20 23.32 -30.58
N SER A 417 70.18 23.98 -30.03
CA SER A 417 70.33 24.89 -28.89
C SER A 417 70.86 24.17 -27.66
N GLN A 418 70.38 22.96 -27.37
CA GLN A 418 70.86 22.14 -26.24
C GLN A 418 72.35 21.79 -26.38
N MET A 419 72.80 21.42 -27.59
CA MET A 419 74.23 21.14 -27.85
C MET A 419 75.11 22.40 -27.73
N GLY A 420 74.54 23.58 -27.92
CA GLY A 420 75.21 24.88 -27.85
C GLY A 420 75.43 25.42 -26.42
N LEU A 421 74.79 24.85 -25.40
CA LEU A 421 74.93 25.31 -24.01
C LEU A 421 76.37 25.18 -23.50
N ALA A 422 76.76 26.07 -22.59
CA ALA A 422 78.07 26.06 -21.95
C ALA A 422 78.24 24.84 -21.03
N SER A 423 77.20 24.54 -20.24
CA SER A 423 77.12 23.29 -19.47
C SER A 423 76.55 22.20 -20.37
N LYS A 424 77.40 21.25 -20.79
CA LYS A 424 77.02 20.20 -21.74
C LYS A 424 76.12 19.17 -21.09
N ALA A 425 75.08 18.76 -21.82
CA ALA A 425 74.26 17.62 -21.43
C ALA A 425 75.15 16.37 -21.30
N GLN A 426 75.00 15.63 -20.22
CA GLN A 426 75.84 14.48 -19.87
C GLN A 426 75.05 13.17 -19.99
N THR A 427 75.77 12.06 -20.09
CA THR A 427 75.23 10.71 -19.93
C THR A 427 76.22 9.85 -19.14
N TRP A 428 75.70 8.84 -18.43
CA TRP A 428 76.54 7.90 -17.69
C TRP A 428 77.01 6.80 -18.63
N SER A 429 78.33 6.65 -18.76
CA SER A 429 78.94 5.61 -19.59
C SER A 429 80.15 5.02 -18.87
N SER A 430 80.15 3.70 -18.67
CA SER A 430 81.29 2.93 -18.14
C SER A 430 81.89 3.48 -16.85
N GLY A 431 81.05 3.92 -15.90
CA GLY A 431 81.51 4.40 -14.59
C GLY A 431 81.82 5.89 -14.51
N ASN A 432 81.66 6.64 -15.61
CA ASN A 432 81.94 8.08 -15.66
C ASN A 432 80.81 8.86 -16.33
N TRP A 433 80.69 10.14 -15.97
CA TRP A 433 79.87 11.11 -16.69
C TRP A 433 80.65 11.65 -17.89
N ILE A 434 80.04 11.60 -19.07
CA ILE A 434 80.61 12.11 -20.33
C ILE A 434 79.59 12.96 -21.07
N ASP A 435 80.05 13.86 -21.92
CA ASP A 435 79.20 14.64 -22.83
C ASP A 435 78.32 13.70 -23.67
N ALA A 436 77.01 13.94 -23.64
CA ALA A 436 76.04 13.18 -24.42
C ALA A 436 76.16 13.53 -25.91
N THR A 437 76.03 12.52 -26.77
CA THR A 437 75.99 12.75 -28.21
C THR A 437 74.71 13.46 -28.61
N ARG A 438 74.71 14.10 -29.79
CA ARG A 438 73.53 14.74 -30.36
C ARG A 438 72.33 13.77 -30.42
N ASP A 439 72.55 12.52 -30.83
CA ASP A 439 71.49 11.53 -30.94
C ASP A 439 70.94 11.11 -29.58
N GLN A 440 71.79 11.02 -28.56
CA GLN A 440 71.34 10.78 -27.18
C GLN A 440 70.49 11.96 -26.67
N VAL A 441 70.92 13.20 -26.90
CA VAL A 441 70.12 14.39 -26.56
C VAL A 441 68.79 14.37 -27.30
N LYS A 442 68.79 14.11 -28.62
CA LYS A 442 67.57 14.03 -29.44
C LYS A 442 66.62 12.94 -28.96
N TYR A 443 67.14 11.77 -28.60
CA TYR A 443 66.34 10.66 -28.11
C TYR A 443 65.58 11.05 -26.83
N TYR A 444 66.26 11.65 -25.84
CA TYR A 444 65.63 12.04 -24.58
C TYR A 444 64.81 13.34 -24.66
N ALA A 445 65.08 14.19 -25.65
CA ALA A 445 64.31 15.41 -25.93
C ALA A 445 63.09 15.17 -26.84
N ASP A 446 62.87 13.98 -27.40
CA ASP A 446 61.67 13.68 -28.17
C ASP A 446 60.57 13.11 -27.25
N PRO A 447 59.47 13.83 -27.01
CA PRO A 447 58.42 13.37 -26.10
C PRO A 447 57.73 12.09 -26.58
N ASN A 448 57.70 11.83 -27.89
CA ASN A 448 57.04 10.65 -28.47
C ASN A 448 57.72 9.35 -28.05
N ASN A 449 59.03 9.38 -27.78
CA ASN A 449 59.77 8.22 -27.30
C ASN A 449 59.36 7.79 -25.89
N PHE A 450 58.61 8.64 -25.17
CA PHE A 450 58.29 8.42 -23.76
C PHE A 450 56.80 8.40 -23.44
N ILE A 451 55.92 8.33 -24.45
CA ILE A 451 54.49 8.04 -24.25
C ILE A 451 54.30 6.53 -24.02
N THR A 452 54.93 6.03 -22.96
CA THR A 452 54.97 4.62 -22.56
C THR A 452 54.55 4.48 -21.09
N ASP A 453 54.33 3.25 -20.64
CA ASP A 453 53.92 2.90 -19.27
C ASP A 453 54.84 3.42 -18.15
N TYR A 454 56.02 3.91 -18.48
CA TYR A 454 57.00 4.42 -17.53
C TYR A 454 57.43 5.85 -17.87
N GLY A 455 57.61 6.15 -19.16
CA GLY A 455 58.08 7.46 -19.61
C GLY A 455 57.05 8.57 -19.37
N VAL A 456 55.75 8.27 -19.42
CA VAL A 456 54.69 9.30 -19.41
C VAL A 456 54.70 10.13 -18.13
N TYR A 457 55.15 9.56 -17.02
CA TYR A 457 55.20 10.24 -15.73
C TYR A 457 56.16 11.42 -15.66
N GLN A 458 57.10 11.55 -16.61
CA GLN A 458 57.95 12.74 -16.70
C GLN A 458 57.18 13.99 -17.16
N PHE A 459 56.01 13.79 -17.76
CA PHE A 459 55.10 14.85 -18.19
C PHE A 459 54.06 15.20 -17.14
N LEU A 460 54.08 14.56 -15.96
CA LEU A 460 53.15 14.87 -14.89
C LEU A 460 53.28 16.34 -14.49
N LYS A 461 52.15 17.03 -14.40
CA LYS A 461 52.05 18.34 -13.75
C LYS A 461 52.43 18.22 -12.28
N LEU A 462 53.53 18.87 -11.93
CA LEU A 462 54.10 18.85 -10.59
C LEU A 462 53.45 19.89 -9.65
N ASN A 463 52.37 20.55 -10.07
CA ASN A 463 51.53 21.36 -9.19
C ASN A 463 50.70 20.47 -8.25
N TYR A 464 50.21 21.04 -7.15
CA TYR A 464 49.42 20.29 -6.17
C TYR A 464 48.11 19.76 -6.78
N VAL A 465 47.72 18.55 -6.35
CA VAL A 465 46.43 17.92 -6.70
C VAL A 465 45.80 17.32 -5.45
N ASP A 466 44.47 17.36 -5.38
CA ASP A 466 43.72 16.73 -4.29
C ASP A 466 43.55 15.22 -4.50
N GLY A 467 43.19 14.53 -3.41
CA GLY A 467 42.88 13.11 -3.41
C GLY A 467 44.06 12.19 -3.09
N ILE A 468 45.24 12.73 -2.76
CA ILE A 468 46.35 11.98 -2.15
C ILE A 468 46.19 12.07 -0.63
N THR A 469 46.15 10.92 0.05
CA THR A 469 45.99 10.88 1.51
C THR A 469 47.33 10.71 2.23
N VAL A 470 47.35 11.04 3.53
CA VAL A 470 48.50 10.79 4.41
C VAL A 470 48.81 9.28 4.46
N GLU A 471 47.78 8.45 4.47
CA GLU A 471 47.93 6.99 4.45
C GLU A 471 48.57 6.51 3.15
N ASP A 472 48.13 7.02 1.99
CA ASP A 472 48.73 6.68 0.70
C ASP A 472 50.25 6.95 0.69
N LEU A 473 50.67 8.11 1.21
CA LEU A 473 52.10 8.46 1.29
C LEU A 473 52.83 7.68 2.38
N ASN A 474 52.23 7.44 3.54
CA ASN A 474 52.87 6.64 4.59
C ASN A 474 53.13 5.21 4.13
N ASN A 475 52.22 4.61 3.35
CA ASN A 475 52.41 3.29 2.71
C ASN A 475 53.58 3.27 1.68
N VAL A 476 53.93 4.42 1.12
CA VAL A 476 55.12 4.57 0.25
C VAL A 476 56.38 4.72 1.09
N LEU A 477 56.27 5.44 2.22
CA LEU A 477 57.37 5.84 3.09
C LEU A 477 57.77 4.79 4.14
N LEU A 478 57.04 3.67 4.25
CA LEU A 478 57.43 2.55 5.11
C LEU A 478 58.87 2.07 4.80
N GLY A 479 59.71 2.01 5.83
CA GLY A 479 61.12 1.61 5.72
C GLY A 479 62.02 2.62 5.00
N LYS A 480 61.61 3.89 4.86
CA LYS A 480 62.36 4.96 4.17
C LYS A 480 63.10 5.88 5.14
N GLY A 481 63.71 5.29 6.17
CA GLY A 481 64.55 6.00 7.14
C GLY A 481 63.81 7.14 7.83
N VAL A 482 64.42 8.32 7.89
CA VAL A 482 63.81 9.48 8.56
C VAL A 482 62.54 10.00 7.91
N LEU A 483 62.23 9.56 6.68
CA LEU A 483 61.04 9.94 5.94
C LEU A 483 59.82 9.07 6.29
N GLU A 484 60.03 7.96 7.01
CA GLU A 484 58.94 7.09 7.42
C GLU A 484 57.91 7.82 8.29
N GLY A 485 56.62 7.64 7.98
CA GLY A 485 55.52 8.31 8.67
C GLY A 485 55.36 9.81 8.34
N LYS A 486 56.19 10.38 7.46
CA LYS A 486 56.18 11.83 7.14
C LYS A 486 55.18 12.26 6.06
N GLY A 487 54.20 11.41 5.72
CA GLY A 487 53.19 11.71 4.72
C GLY A 487 52.44 13.03 4.97
N ALA A 488 52.13 13.35 6.24
CA ALA A 488 51.48 14.60 6.60
C ALA A 488 52.30 15.85 6.23
N SER A 489 53.62 15.80 6.46
CA SER A 489 54.54 16.89 6.14
C SER A 489 54.67 17.09 4.63
N PHE A 490 54.69 16.02 3.83
CA PHE A 490 54.69 16.11 2.37
C PHE A 490 53.37 16.66 1.81
N ILE A 491 52.21 16.27 2.37
CA ILE A 491 50.92 16.87 2.00
C ILE A 491 50.89 18.36 2.35
N GLN A 492 51.33 18.71 3.56
CA GLN A 492 51.41 20.11 4.00
C GLN A 492 52.30 20.93 3.07
N ALA A 493 53.51 20.45 2.79
CA ALA A 493 54.45 21.09 1.86
C ALA A 493 53.82 21.30 0.47
N GLY A 494 53.15 20.27 -0.06
CA GLY A 494 52.49 20.33 -1.35
C GLY A 494 51.37 21.37 -1.40
N LYS A 495 50.51 21.43 -0.37
CA LYS A 495 49.45 22.43 -0.25
C LYS A 495 50.01 23.84 -0.11
N THR A 496 50.98 24.04 0.78
CA THR A 496 51.56 25.36 1.07
C THR A 496 52.26 25.96 -0.14
N TYR A 497 52.99 25.13 -0.90
CA TYR A 497 53.83 25.62 -1.99
C TYR A 497 53.31 25.24 -3.38
N ASN A 498 52.09 24.74 -3.51
CA ASN A 498 51.49 24.28 -4.76
C ASN A 498 52.41 23.30 -5.53
N VAL A 499 52.87 22.26 -4.84
CA VAL A 499 53.72 21.20 -5.40
C VAL A 499 53.06 19.84 -5.19
N ASN A 500 53.20 18.95 -6.17
CA ASN A 500 52.65 17.61 -6.12
C ASN A 500 53.37 16.78 -5.02
N PRO A 501 52.66 16.28 -4.00
CA PRO A 501 53.28 15.51 -2.92
C PRO A 501 53.96 14.22 -3.40
N VAL A 502 53.47 13.59 -4.48
CA VAL A 502 54.15 12.43 -5.10
C VAL A 502 55.55 12.82 -5.55
N TYR A 503 55.69 13.98 -6.19
CA TYR A 503 56.96 14.44 -6.69
C TYR A 503 57.92 14.79 -5.55
N LEU A 504 57.43 15.47 -4.50
CA LEU A 504 58.27 15.76 -3.32
C LEU A 504 58.79 14.47 -2.68
N VAL A 505 57.95 13.44 -2.54
CA VAL A 505 58.39 12.14 -2.03
C VAL A 505 59.38 11.48 -2.99
N ALA A 506 59.08 11.42 -4.29
CA ALA A 506 59.97 10.80 -5.28
C ALA A 506 61.36 11.45 -5.28
N HIS A 507 61.39 12.78 -5.27
CA HIS A 507 62.59 13.58 -5.27
C HIS A 507 63.38 13.38 -3.97
N SER A 508 62.72 13.49 -2.81
CA SER A 508 63.38 13.27 -1.52
C SER A 508 63.96 11.85 -1.39
N LEU A 509 63.24 10.82 -1.84
CA LEU A 509 63.73 9.44 -1.82
C LEU A 509 65.00 9.25 -2.67
N LEU A 510 65.08 9.92 -3.82
CA LEU A 510 66.28 9.89 -4.65
C LEU A 510 67.44 10.60 -3.95
N GLU A 511 67.25 11.87 -3.59
CA GLU A 511 68.31 12.75 -3.06
C GLU A 511 68.91 12.23 -1.74
N THR A 512 68.11 11.50 -0.96
CA THR A 512 68.51 11.03 0.36
C THR A 512 68.88 9.55 0.40
N GLY A 513 68.81 8.84 -0.73
CA GLY A 513 69.01 7.40 -0.78
C GLY A 513 68.01 6.63 0.09
N ASN A 514 66.71 6.91 -0.05
CA ASN A 514 65.62 6.41 0.81
C ASN A 514 65.68 6.90 2.27
N GLY A 515 66.06 8.15 2.49
CA GLY A 515 66.00 8.80 3.82
C GLY A 515 67.14 8.41 4.76
N THR A 516 68.26 7.92 4.24
CA THR A 516 69.38 7.40 5.04
C THR A 516 70.69 8.17 4.88
N SER A 517 70.77 9.15 3.97
CA SER A 517 71.97 9.99 3.83
C SER A 517 72.29 10.78 5.10
N ALA A 518 73.53 11.24 5.24
CA ALA A 518 73.98 12.02 6.41
C ALA A 518 73.16 13.31 6.57
N LEU A 519 72.97 14.08 5.49
CA LEU A 519 72.10 15.27 5.48
C LEU A 519 70.64 14.98 5.84
N ALA A 520 70.10 13.84 5.43
CA ALA A 520 68.72 13.46 5.74
C ALA A 520 68.56 12.99 7.19
N THR A 521 69.52 12.23 7.71
CA THR A 521 69.54 11.75 9.10
C THR A 521 69.98 12.82 10.11
N GLY A 522 70.58 13.88 9.58
CA GLY A 522 70.84 15.17 10.19
C GLY A 522 72.27 15.34 10.68
N ILE A 523 72.81 16.55 10.48
CA ILE A 523 74.18 16.94 10.84
C ILE A 523 74.11 18.00 11.93
N THR A 524 74.98 17.93 12.94
CA THR A 524 75.07 18.98 13.97
C THR A 524 75.95 20.12 13.48
N VAL A 525 75.37 21.30 13.33
CA VAL A 525 76.07 22.53 12.95
C VAL A 525 76.41 23.31 14.22
N SER A 526 77.69 23.58 14.44
CA SER A 526 78.21 24.39 15.55
C SER A 526 78.84 25.71 15.10
N GLN A 527 79.11 25.84 13.81
CA GLN A 527 79.70 27.01 13.16
C GLN A 527 79.19 27.06 11.71
N VAL A 528 79.10 28.26 11.12
CA VAL A 528 78.76 28.46 9.69
C VAL A 528 79.80 29.36 9.04
N HIS A 529 79.98 29.24 7.73
CA HIS A 529 80.84 30.16 6.98
C HIS A 529 80.17 31.54 6.82
N GLU A 530 80.92 32.61 7.05
CA GLU A 530 80.45 33.99 6.84
C GLU A 530 79.98 34.23 5.41
N ILE A 531 80.62 33.57 4.44
CA ILE A 531 80.23 33.58 3.03
C ILE A 531 79.92 32.15 2.61
N PHE A 532 78.64 31.87 2.43
CA PHE A 532 78.15 30.57 1.95
C PHE A 532 78.83 30.14 0.65
N GLY A 533 79.27 28.88 0.57
CA GLY A 533 79.94 28.30 -0.60
C GLY A 533 81.44 28.62 -0.72
N ASN A 534 82.00 29.45 0.17
CA ASN A 534 83.42 29.77 0.18
C ASN A 534 84.13 29.16 1.40
N ILE A 535 84.83 28.05 1.17
CA ILE A 535 85.55 27.27 2.21
C ILE A 535 86.67 28.07 2.91
N GLY A 536 87.16 29.14 2.28
CA GLY A 536 88.18 30.03 2.85
C GLY A 536 87.60 31.17 3.68
N SER A 537 86.27 31.30 3.77
CA SER A 537 85.64 32.37 4.54
C SER A 537 85.69 32.11 6.05
N LYS A 538 85.58 33.19 6.83
CA LYS A 538 85.65 33.12 8.28
C LYS A 538 84.50 32.28 8.85
N LEU A 539 84.80 31.37 9.77
CA LEU A 539 83.79 30.63 10.51
C LEU A 539 83.17 31.48 11.63
N ILE A 540 81.85 31.50 11.69
CA ILE A 540 81.02 32.17 12.69
C ILE A 540 80.41 31.09 13.59
N PRO A 541 80.76 31.04 14.89
CA PRO A 541 80.13 30.11 15.83
C PRO A 541 78.63 30.38 15.96
N VAL A 542 77.82 29.32 15.99
CA VAL A 542 76.39 29.46 16.33
C VAL A 542 76.20 29.42 17.84
N SER A 543 75.22 30.17 18.35
CA SER A 543 75.01 30.32 19.81
C SER A 543 74.61 29.02 20.52
N THR A 544 74.04 28.06 19.78
CA THR A 544 73.73 26.72 20.27
C THR A 544 73.92 25.75 19.11
N PRO A 545 74.74 24.69 19.23
CA PRO A 545 74.85 23.69 18.19
C PRO A 545 73.50 23.04 17.91
N MET A 546 73.06 23.08 16.66
CA MET A 546 71.75 22.57 16.24
C MET A 546 71.91 21.41 15.28
N LYS A 547 71.15 20.34 15.48
CA LYS A 547 71.01 19.29 14.49
C LYS A 547 70.04 19.76 13.39
N VAL A 548 70.51 19.78 12.15
CA VAL A 548 69.76 20.24 10.98
C VAL A 548 69.54 19.10 9.99
N TYR A 549 68.52 19.24 9.17
CA TYR A 549 68.08 18.19 8.24
C TYR A 549 67.91 18.79 6.85
N ASN A 550 68.31 18.06 5.81
CA ASN A 550 68.12 18.46 4.43
C ASN A 550 67.73 17.25 3.59
N VAL A 551 66.46 17.23 3.16
CA VAL A 551 65.85 16.04 2.52
C VAL A 551 65.69 16.16 1.01
N TYR A 552 66.19 17.25 0.42
CA TYR A 552 66.19 17.47 -1.04
C TYR A 552 67.54 17.97 -1.56
N GLY A 553 68.60 17.93 -0.74
CA GLY A 553 69.94 18.40 -1.12
C GLY A 553 70.03 19.90 -1.43
N VAL A 554 69.11 20.74 -0.95
CA VAL A 554 69.12 22.17 -1.28
C VAL A 554 70.35 22.84 -0.69
N GLY A 555 71.16 23.49 -1.53
CA GLY A 555 72.40 24.15 -1.10
C GLY A 555 73.58 23.19 -0.86
N ALA A 556 73.46 21.90 -1.17
CA ALA A 556 74.56 20.95 -1.08
C ALA A 556 75.44 21.06 -2.35
N TYR A 557 76.53 21.85 -2.29
CA TYR A 557 77.45 21.98 -3.43
C TYR A 557 78.36 20.76 -3.55
N ASP A 558 78.60 20.29 -4.79
CA ASP A 558 79.40 19.10 -5.11
C ASP A 558 80.80 19.08 -4.47
N SER A 559 81.36 20.25 -4.17
CA SER A 559 82.66 20.39 -3.52
C SER A 559 82.70 19.83 -2.09
N ASN A 560 81.59 19.97 -1.34
CA ASN A 560 81.40 19.38 -0.02
C ASN A 560 79.90 19.40 0.34
N PRO A 561 79.11 18.42 -0.16
CA PRO A 561 77.66 18.49 -0.11
C PRO A 561 77.11 18.48 1.32
N ASP A 562 77.69 17.68 2.21
CA ASP A 562 77.27 17.59 3.63
C ASP A 562 77.51 18.91 4.39
N LEU A 563 78.66 19.58 4.15
CA LEU A 563 78.96 20.86 4.75
C LEU A 563 77.97 21.94 4.28
N TRP A 564 77.94 22.21 2.97
CA TRP A 564 77.13 23.31 2.43
C TRP A 564 75.63 23.05 2.59
N GLY A 565 75.21 21.79 2.47
CA GLY A 565 73.83 21.39 2.68
C GLY A 565 73.37 21.56 4.13
N SER A 566 74.26 21.36 5.11
CA SER A 566 73.94 21.54 6.54
C SER A 566 73.97 23.01 6.96
N GLU A 567 74.91 23.81 6.46
CA GLU A 567 74.91 25.27 6.73
C GLU A 567 73.67 25.95 6.14
N ASN A 568 73.31 25.62 4.89
CA ASN A 568 72.07 26.14 4.31
C ASN A 568 70.85 25.68 5.11
N ALA A 569 70.79 24.42 5.55
CA ALA A 569 69.69 23.93 6.37
C ALA A 569 69.60 24.67 7.74
N TYR A 570 70.74 25.04 8.32
CA TYR A 570 70.79 25.87 9.53
C TYR A 570 70.20 27.26 9.29
N GLU A 571 70.63 27.94 8.23
CA GLU A 571 70.14 29.28 7.86
C GLU A 571 68.64 29.28 7.56
N GLN A 572 68.12 28.22 6.94
CA GLN A 572 66.71 28.06 6.63
C GLN A 572 65.86 27.57 7.83
N GLY A 573 66.49 27.27 8.97
CA GLY A 573 65.80 26.83 10.19
C GLY A 573 65.24 25.40 10.15
N TRP A 574 65.89 24.49 9.41
CA TRP A 574 65.45 23.11 9.23
C TRP A 574 65.93 22.19 10.36
N PHE A 575 65.46 22.46 11.58
CA PHE A 575 65.88 21.75 12.80
C PHE A 575 65.11 20.44 13.06
N THR A 576 64.17 20.11 12.18
CA THR A 576 63.44 18.84 12.18
C THR A 576 63.24 18.37 10.74
N VAL A 577 63.04 17.07 10.55
CA VAL A 577 62.73 16.50 9.24
C VAL A 577 61.46 17.13 8.63
N ASP A 578 60.46 17.44 9.46
CA ASP A 578 59.21 18.06 9.00
C ASP A 578 59.44 19.48 8.47
N GLN A 579 60.26 20.28 9.16
CA GLN A 579 60.67 21.60 8.69
C GLN A 579 61.50 21.51 7.40
N ALA A 580 62.40 20.54 7.28
CA ALA A 580 63.18 20.31 6.07
C ALA A 580 62.30 19.92 4.88
N ILE A 581 61.29 19.07 5.08
CA ILE A 581 60.33 18.67 4.04
C ILE A 581 59.53 19.89 3.55
N VAL A 582 58.99 20.70 4.46
CA VAL A 582 58.16 21.85 4.10
C VAL A 582 59.03 22.97 3.50
N GLY A 583 60.11 23.35 4.17
CA GLY A 583 61.00 24.43 3.75
C GLY A 583 61.73 24.14 2.44
N GLY A 584 62.19 22.91 2.21
CA GLY A 584 62.83 22.56 0.95
C GLY A 584 61.86 22.53 -0.24
N ALA A 585 60.58 22.19 -0.01
CA ALA A 585 59.56 22.28 -1.06
C ALA A 585 59.31 23.73 -1.52
N LYS A 586 59.50 24.73 -0.65
CA LYS A 586 59.45 26.16 -1.02
C LYS A 586 60.47 26.47 -2.12
N PHE A 587 61.71 26.02 -1.94
CA PHE A 587 62.77 26.24 -2.92
C PHE A 587 62.42 25.61 -4.27
N ILE A 588 61.99 24.35 -4.29
CA ILE A 588 61.61 23.66 -5.53
C ILE A 588 60.44 24.37 -6.22
N SER A 589 59.45 24.81 -5.45
CA SER A 589 58.31 25.56 -5.96
C SER A 589 58.73 26.88 -6.61
N GLN A 590 59.48 27.71 -5.90
CA GLN A 590 59.81 29.07 -6.35
C GLN A 590 60.83 29.07 -7.50
N SER A 591 61.79 28.15 -7.49
CA SER A 591 62.85 28.08 -8.50
C SER A 591 62.38 27.42 -9.80
N TYR A 592 61.45 26.46 -9.74
CA TYR A 592 61.06 25.66 -10.91
C TYR A 592 59.53 25.67 -11.15
N ILE A 593 58.75 25.01 -10.30
CA ILE A 593 57.36 24.59 -10.60
C ILE A 593 56.41 25.78 -10.71
N ASN A 594 56.49 26.72 -9.75
CA ASN A 594 55.68 27.93 -9.69
C ASN A 594 56.51 29.19 -9.97
N SER A 595 57.71 29.03 -10.55
CA SER A 595 58.53 30.16 -11.00
C SER A 595 57.77 30.98 -12.04
N THR A 596 57.63 32.28 -11.80
CA THR A 596 57.03 33.21 -12.77
C THR A 596 57.90 33.41 -14.02
N THR A 597 59.18 33.08 -13.94
CA THR A 597 60.15 33.21 -15.04
C THR A 597 60.24 31.94 -15.88
N TYR A 598 60.34 30.77 -15.21
CA TYR A 598 60.61 29.49 -15.88
C TYR A 598 59.38 28.59 -16.02
N ASN A 599 58.47 28.57 -15.02
CA ASN A 599 57.25 27.74 -15.00
C ASN A 599 57.49 26.28 -15.44
N GLN A 600 58.52 25.65 -14.86
CA GLN A 600 58.96 24.30 -15.17
C GLN A 600 58.18 23.29 -14.34
N ASN A 601 56.89 23.18 -14.62
CA ASN A 601 55.95 22.38 -13.85
C ASN A 601 55.79 20.92 -14.31
N THR A 602 56.77 20.37 -15.01
CA THR A 602 56.91 18.93 -15.30
C THR A 602 58.39 18.55 -15.18
N LEU A 603 58.71 17.28 -14.87
CA LEU A 603 60.11 16.83 -14.86
C LEU A 603 60.78 17.09 -16.20
N TYR A 604 60.03 16.89 -17.29
CA TYR A 604 60.48 17.21 -18.64
C TYR A 604 60.90 18.68 -18.77
N LYS A 605 60.07 19.63 -18.33
CA LYS A 605 60.41 21.05 -18.40
C LYS A 605 61.56 21.43 -17.49
N MET A 606 61.66 20.81 -16.31
CA MET A 606 62.80 21.01 -15.40
C MET A 606 64.11 20.56 -16.03
N ARG A 607 64.11 19.43 -16.75
CA ARG A 607 65.29 18.96 -17.46
C ARG A 607 65.63 19.82 -18.68
N TRP A 608 64.64 20.19 -19.47
CA TRP A 608 64.88 20.67 -20.83
C TRP A 608 64.78 22.20 -20.99
N ASP A 609 64.14 22.90 -20.07
CA ASP A 609 63.91 24.36 -20.10
C ASP A 609 63.54 24.89 -21.49
N ILE A 610 62.49 24.29 -22.08
CA ILE A 610 62.00 24.67 -23.42
C ILE A 610 61.68 26.16 -23.48
N GLY A 611 61.19 26.76 -22.39
CA GLY A 611 60.80 28.16 -22.34
C GLY A 611 61.96 29.12 -22.62
N THR A 612 63.13 28.87 -22.03
CA THR A 612 64.33 29.68 -22.30
C THR A 612 64.83 29.46 -23.72
N ILE A 613 64.91 28.21 -24.19
CA ILE A 613 65.37 27.91 -25.55
C ILE A 613 64.44 28.51 -26.62
N TYR A 614 63.13 28.46 -26.41
CA TYR A 614 62.15 29.09 -27.28
C TYR A 614 62.35 30.61 -27.39
N ARG A 615 62.58 31.29 -26.25
CA ARG A 615 62.80 32.74 -26.22
C ARG A 615 64.16 33.16 -26.76
N SER A 616 65.19 32.32 -26.59
CA SER A 616 66.57 32.60 -27.01
C SER A 616 67.28 31.32 -27.48
N PRO A 617 67.13 30.94 -28.76
CA PRO A 617 67.66 29.68 -29.29
C PRO A 617 69.20 29.56 -29.28
N ASN A 618 69.93 30.68 -29.22
CA ASN A 618 71.39 30.71 -29.21
C ASN A 618 71.98 31.01 -27.82
N THR A 619 71.19 30.84 -26.76
CA THR A 619 71.67 31.04 -25.38
C THR A 619 72.80 30.08 -25.02
N LEU A 620 73.76 30.54 -24.23
CA LEU A 620 74.77 29.68 -23.61
C LEU A 620 74.30 29.05 -22.29
N TYR A 621 73.18 29.55 -21.74
CA TYR A 621 72.67 29.15 -20.43
C TYR A 621 71.16 28.87 -20.49
N ALA A 622 70.77 27.75 -19.91
CA ALA A 622 69.38 27.36 -19.69
C ALA A 622 69.21 26.91 -18.24
N HIS A 623 68.06 27.19 -17.64
CA HIS A 623 67.77 26.88 -16.24
C HIS A 623 67.34 25.41 -16.10
N GLN A 624 68.31 24.50 -16.26
CA GLN A 624 68.06 23.07 -16.22
C GLN A 624 68.40 22.49 -14.85
N TYR A 625 67.52 21.64 -14.35
CA TYR A 625 67.69 21.02 -13.04
C TYR A 625 68.88 20.04 -13.00
N ALA A 626 69.17 19.38 -14.12
CA ALA A 626 70.23 18.37 -14.21
C ALA A 626 70.87 18.35 -15.60
N THR A 627 72.15 17.95 -15.66
CA THR A 627 72.90 17.75 -16.91
C THR A 627 72.64 16.38 -17.54
N ASP A 628 72.32 15.34 -16.76
CA ASP A 628 72.01 13.99 -17.25
C ASP A 628 70.81 13.98 -18.20
N VAL A 629 71.01 13.59 -19.46
CA VAL A 629 69.93 13.48 -20.48
C VAL A 629 68.80 12.55 -20.04
N GLY A 630 69.10 11.53 -19.22
CA GLY A 630 68.12 10.56 -18.72
C GLY A 630 67.42 10.96 -17.43
N TRP A 631 67.73 12.11 -16.84
CA TRP A 631 67.28 12.47 -15.48
C TRP A 631 65.76 12.40 -15.31
N ALA A 632 65.00 13.04 -16.21
CA ALA A 632 63.54 13.10 -16.12
C ALA A 632 62.90 11.70 -16.22
N TYR A 633 63.43 10.84 -17.10
CA TYR A 633 62.97 9.47 -17.27
C TYR A 633 63.28 8.58 -16.05
N LYS A 634 64.45 8.75 -15.42
CA LYS A 634 64.82 8.03 -14.20
C LYS A 634 63.87 8.39 -13.05
N GLN A 635 63.55 9.68 -12.88
CA GLN A 635 62.59 10.14 -11.88
C GLN A 635 61.17 9.61 -12.14
N SER A 636 60.77 9.52 -13.41
CA SER A 636 59.43 9.04 -13.79
C SER A 636 59.15 7.60 -13.31
N GLN A 637 60.19 6.76 -13.18
CA GLN A 637 60.08 5.39 -12.64
C GLN A 637 59.66 5.39 -11.17
N ILE A 638 60.28 6.26 -10.36
CA ILE A 638 59.98 6.39 -8.93
C ILE A 638 58.56 6.93 -8.79
N MET A 639 58.22 7.98 -9.55
CA MET A 639 56.89 8.58 -9.53
C MET A 639 55.79 7.58 -9.90
N LYS A 640 56.00 6.72 -10.91
CA LYS A 640 55.06 5.65 -11.26
C LYS A 640 54.73 4.77 -10.05
N ASN A 641 55.76 4.26 -9.36
CA ASN A 641 55.59 3.34 -8.24
C ASN A 641 54.81 3.96 -7.08
N ILE A 642 54.96 5.27 -6.88
CA ILE A 642 54.20 6.04 -5.90
C ILE A 642 52.76 6.23 -6.39
N ILE A 643 52.57 6.73 -7.62
CA ILE A 643 51.26 7.01 -8.21
C ILE A 643 50.35 5.78 -8.23
N LEU A 644 50.88 4.60 -8.53
CA LEU A 644 50.12 3.34 -8.50
C LEU A 644 49.56 3.01 -7.11
N LYS A 645 50.12 3.54 -6.03
CA LYS A 645 49.60 3.37 -4.66
C LYS A 645 48.56 4.43 -4.26
N MET A 646 48.33 5.45 -5.09
CA MET A 646 47.41 6.54 -4.80
C MET A 646 45.98 6.16 -5.20
N LYS A 647 45.12 5.87 -4.20
CA LYS A 647 43.83 5.19 -4.44
C LYS A 647 42.76 6.06 -5.11
N ASN A 648 42.71 7.36 -4.83
CA ASN A 648 41.59 8.23 -5.21
C ASN A 648 42.00 9.50 -5.98
N SER A 649 43.30 9.67 -6.25
CA SER A 649 43.83 10.88 -6.86
C SER A 649 43.70 10.89 -8.38
N MET A 650 43.54 12.09 -8.95
CA MET A 650 43.52 12.33 -10.38
C MET A 650 44.79 13.09 -10.78
N PHE A 651 45.55 12.53 -11.71
CA PHE A 651 46.80 13.08 -12.23
C PHE A 651 46.62 13.71 -13.60
N TYR A 652 47.36 14.79 -13.84
CA TYR A 652 47.32 15.58 -15.07
C TYR A 652 48.71 15.61 -15.70
N TYR A 653 48.78 15.40 -17.00
CA TYR A 653 50.04 15.34 -17.75
C TYR A 653 50.01 16.38 -18.86
N GLU A 654 51.13 17.03 -19.10
CA GLU A 654 51.30 17.98 -20.20
C GLU A 654 52.50 17.57 -21.05
N ILE A 655 52.20 17.09 -22.26
CA ILE A 655 53.19 16.58 -23.20
C ILE A 655 53.52 17.70 -24.20
N PRO A 656 54.79 18.14 -24.30
CA PRO A 656 55.19 19.09 -25.33
C PRO A 656 55.10 18.45 -26.72
N LYS A 657 54.70 19.24 -27.71
CA LYS A 657 54.65 18.85 -29.12
C LYS A 657 55.58 19.76 -29.92
N PHE A 658 56.62 19.17 -30.51
CA PHE A 658 57.47 19.86 -31.48
C PHE A 658 56.76 19.99 -32.83
N ASN A 659 57.06 21.07 -33.56
CA ASN A 659 56.48 21.37 -34.88
C ASN A 659 56.87 20.35 -35.94
#